data_AF-A0A1F8BN14-F1
#
_entry.id   AF-A0A1F8BN14-F1
#
_cell.length_a   1.000
_cell.length_b   1.000
_cell.length_c   1.000
_cell.angle_alpha   90.00
_cell.angle_beta   90.00
_cell.angle_gamma   90.00
#
_symmetry.space_group_name_H-M   'P 1'
#
loop_
_entity.id
_entity.type
_entity.pdbx_description
1 polymer ?
#
loop_
_entity_poly.entity_id
_entity_poly.type
_entity_poly.pdbx_seq_one_letter_code
_entity_poly.pdbx_strand_id
1 'polypeptide(L)'
;MAAQQPLIKFFKDIDKDDIPSVGGKGANLGEMTQASFPVPPGFAITVSAYDAFLEKNQISKKINDLIEKTDINEAEQLQEASKRIEKIITTSLIPEEVSRDVIQAYKKLSGIFKSALVAVRSSATAEDLPGASFAGQQATFLNVKGDANLLVAVRDCWASLFTARAIFYREQNKISHSKVKISVIVQKMIQSEVSGVMFSIDPVTSDKDRIVIESVWGLGEMIVQGSVVPDRYVVQKDTFSILSKEISDQKIQLIKKGGKNIESGVPERLSDKPKLNDNEIIKLAKLAERLQKHYYFPQDIEWAKDGQNLYIVQTRPVTALGKAGETKVTIDITDDKKIKIAEVPVLTGVGASPGIGTGPVKVLSSPKEINKVKNKDVLVAPMTSPDYVPAMKKASAIITDEGGMTSHAAIVSRELGIPCVVGTKEATKRLKDETVVTVDGERGLIYLGGKIKIEKKEVVEEEIKGKTATKLYINLAEKELAVEMSKLNVDGVGLLRAEFMIANIGIHPKEAIKKKTQGHFVEKLANDLETFCKAFYPRPVVYRATDFKTNEYRSLPGGANWEPIEPNPMLGFRGAFRYIASPDVFNLELTAIKKVRDKYKNLWLMVPFVRSPEELSQVRRLVAAEGLFASTTFKFWMMVEIPTNVILIEEFIKVGIDGVSIGSNDLTMLLTGTDRDNAEVASAFNERSPVVNWSLRRVIKKCNKHGVTSSICGQAPSEYEDLVKKLVKYGITSISVNPDAVNTTRKVIMEAEKEVVDKL
;
A
#
# COMPACT_ATOMS: atom_id res chain seq x y z
N MET A 1 23.35 2.91 35.93
CA MET A 1 24.06 3.54 34.80
C MET A 1 23.38 3.04 33.54
N ALA A 2 22.77 3.93 32.74
CA ALA A 2 22.21 3.51 31.45
C ALA A 2 23.37 3.00 30.59
N ALA A 3 23.27 1.76 30.08
CA ALA A 3 24.28 1.21 29.18
C ALA A 3 24.42 2.16 27.97
N GLN A 4 25.64 2.65 27.75
CA GLN A 4 25.94 3.54 26.63
C GLN A 4 25.60 2.80 25.33
N GLN A 5 24.66 3.32 24.53
CA GLN A 5 24.27 2.66 23.29
C GLN A 5 25.45 2.64 22.31
N PRO A 6 25.68 1.54 21.57
CA PRO A 6 26.84 1.40 20.70
C PRO A 6 26.76 2.36 19.51
N LEU A 7 27.89 2.98 19.15
CA LEU A 7 28.02 3.88 17.99
C LEU A 7 28.06 3.12 16.66
N ILE A 8 28.50 1.86 16.69
CA ILE A 8 28.63 0.98 15.54
C ILE A 8 28.07 -0.41 15.89
N LYS A 9 27.35 -1.01 14.95
CA LYS A 9 26.93 -2.42 15.01
C LYS A 9 27.24 -3.14 13.71
N PHE A 10 27.87 -4.31 13.75
CA PHE A 10 28.07 -5.14 12.55
C PHE A 10 26.77 -5.86 12.20
N PHE A 11 26.53 -6.16 10.92
CA PHE A 11 25.29 -6.85 10.50
C PHE A 11 25.02 -8.16 11.25
N LYS A 12 26.07 -8.91 11.55
CA LYS A 12 25.97 -10.15 12.34
C LYS A 12 25.49 -9.96 13.79
N ASP A 13 25.53 -8.74 14.29
CA ASP A 13 25.19 -8.34 15.65
C ASP A 13 23.91 -7.44 15.66
N ILE A 14 23.14 -7.42 14.56
CA ILE A 14 21.91 -6.64 14.37
C ILE A 14 20.75 -7.58 14.09
N ASP A 15 19.62 -7.38 14.78
CA ASP A 15 18.35 -8.05 14.50
C ASP A 15 17.21 -7.05 14.18
N LYS A 16 15.98 -7.56 14.06
CA LYS A 16 14.78 -6.77 13.78
C LYS A 16 14.41 -5.75 14.88
N ASP A 17 14.85 -5.96 16.12
CA ASP A 17 14.48 -5.09 17.25
C ASP A 17 15.39 -3.84 17.29
N ASP A 18 16.45 -3.83 16.48
CA ASP A 18 17.40 -2.73 16.35
C ASP A 18 16.95 -1.61 15.39
N ILE A 19 15.75 -1.69 14.78
CA ILE A 19 15.20 -0.65 13.89
C ILE A 19 15.36 0.78 14.45
N PRO A 20 15.07 1.07 15.74
CA PRO A 20 15.27 2.41 16.30
C PRO A 20 16.74 2.89 16.30
N SER A 21 17.70 1.96 16.28
CA SER A 21 19.14 2.24 16.33
C SER A 21 19.79 2.26 14.95
N VAL A 22 19.35 1.41 14.01
CA VAL A 22 20.00 1.23 12.70
C VAL A 22 19.11 1.53 11.49
N GLY A 23 17.86 1.94 11.71
CA GLY A 23 16.86 2.14 10.66
C GLY A 23 16.42 0.84 9.99
N GLY A 24 15.42 0.93 9.11
CA GLY A 24 14.80 -0.26 8.53
C GLY A 24 15.72 -1.06 7.59
N LYS A 25 16.52 -0.38 6.74
CA LYS A 25 17.52 -1.07 5.89
C LYS A 25 18.59 -1.79 6.71
N GLY A 26 19.08 -1.14 7.77
CA GLY A 26 20.07 -1.72 8.67
C GLY A 26 19.56 -2.98 9.34
N ALA A 27 18.33 -2.95 9.83
CA ALA A 27 17.65 -4.09 10.45
C ALA A 27 17.47 -5.25 9.45
N ASN A 28 16.95 -4.97 8.25
CA ASN A 28 16.77 -6.00 7.22
C ASN A 28 18.11 -6.65 6.80
N LEU A 29 19.19 -5.87 6.68
CA LEU A 29 20.52 -6.40 6.38
C LEU A 29 21.07 -7.28 7.51
N GLY A 30 20.82 -6.90 8.77
CA GLY A 30 21.17 -7.70 9.94
C GLY A 30 20.41 -9.02 9.99
N GLU A 31 19.10 -8.95 9.86
CA GLU A 31 18.20 -10.12 9.84
C GLU A 31 18.56 -11.11 8.72
N MET A 32 18.76 -10.63 7.49
CA MET A 32 19.21 -11.48 6.39
C MET A 32 20.58 -12.12 6.66
N THR A 33 21.50 -11.40 7.31
CA THR A 33 22.83 -11.92 7.67
C THR A 33 22.71 -13.04 8.70
N GLN A 34 21.88 -12.87 9.72
CA GLN A 34 21.61 -13.91 10.72
C GLN A 34 20.93 -15.15 10.12
N ALA A 35 20.00 -14.94 9.18
CA ALA A 35 19.33 -16.00 8.45
C ALA A 35 20.19 -16.64 7.34
N SER A 36 21.51 -16.35 7.29
CA SER A 36 22.47 -16.95 6.37
C SER A 36 22.15 -16.74 4.89
N PHE A 37 21.52 -15.60 4.55
CA PHE A 37 21.45 -15.13 3.17
C PHE A 37 22.80 -14.58 2.72
N PRO A 38 23.11 -14.60 1.39
CA PRO A 38 24.39 -14.12 0.88
C PRO A 38 24.44 -12.59 0.86
N VAL A 39 24.53 -11.97 2.03
CA VAL A 39 24.62 -10.52 2.19
C VAL A 39 26.10 -10.11 2.21
N PRO A 40 26.52 -9.10 1.44
CA PRO A 40 27.86 -8.56 1.57
C PRO A 40 28.10 -8.04 3.00
N PRO A 41 29.24 -8.35 3.62
CA PRO A 41 29.49 -7.97 5.00
C PRO A 41 29.54 -6.45 5.15
N GLY A 42 29.16 -5.96 6.33
CA GLY A 42 29.10 -4.53 6.62
C GLY A 42 28.73 -4.24 8.06
N PHE A 43 28.54 -2.96 8.34
CA PHE A 43 28.14 -2.44 9.64
C PHE A 43 27.25 -1.21 9.49
N ALA A 44 26.45 -0.93 10.52
CA ALA A 44 25.65 0.27 10.68
C ALA A 44 26.35 1.24 11.62
N ILE A 45 26.38 2.51 11.23
CA ILE A 45 26.66 3.66 12.08
C ILE A 45 25.33 4.07 12.68
N THR A 46 25.19 3.91 13.99
CA THR A 46 23.88 3.97 14.66
C THR A 46 23.35 5.39 14.77
N VAL A 47 22.05 5.51 15.10
CA VAL A 47 21.41 6.77 15.45
C VAL A 47 22.15 7.48 16.61
N SER A 48 22.72 6.74 17.56
CA SER A 48 23.50 7.32 18.66
C SER A 48 24.73 8.09 18.18
N ALA A 49 25.39 7.63 17.10
CA ALA A 49 26.49 8.35 16.47
C ALA A 49 26.04 9.63 15.78
N TYR A 50 24.85 9.62 15.17
CA TYR A 50 24.23 10.81 14.60
C TYR A 50 23.85 11.82 15.70
N ASP A 51 23.29 11.35 16.82
CA ASP A 51 22.94 12.21 17.96
C ASP A 51 24.18 12.88 18.58
N ALA A 52 25.27 12.12 18.79
CA ALA A 52 26.54 12.66 19.26
C ALA A 52 27.10 13.74 18.31
N PHE A 53 26.95 13.53 17.00
CA PHE A 53 27.35 14.51 15.99
C PHE A 53 26.50 15.80 16.06
N LEU A 54 25.17 15.67 16.19
CA LEU A 54 24.27 16.82 16.32
C LEU A 54 24.55 17.63 17.59
N GLU A 55 24.77 16.94 18.72
CA GLU A 55 25.03 17.55 20.03
C GLU A 55 26.35 18.34 20.04
N LYS A 56 27.46 17.69 19.64
CA LYS A 56 28.80 18.31 19.62
C LYS A 56 28.84 19.61 18.82
N ASN A 57 28.08 19.68 17.73
CA ASN A 57 28.11 20.81 16.79
C ASN A 57 26.94 21.80 16.97
N GLN A 58 26.03 21.54 17.92
CA GLN A 58 24.80 22.29 18.16
C GLN A 58 23.96 22.48 16.88
N ILE A 59 23.91 21.44 16.04
CA ILE A 59 23.31 21.51 14.70
C ILE A 59 21.79 21.69 14.78
N SER A 60 21.12 21.01 15.71
CA SER A 60 19.66 21.04 15.84
C SER A 60 19.11 22.46 15.99
N LYS A 61 19.80 23.31 16.79
CA LYS A 61 19.42 24.71 16.97
C LYS A 61 19.58 25.52 15.67
N LYS A 62 20.73 25.37 15.01
CA LYS A 62 21.03 26.07 13.74
C LYS A 62 20.04 25.72 12.62
N ILE A 63 19.61 24.46 12.57
CA ILE A 63 18.60 23.99 11.61
C ILE A 63 17.24 24.62 11.90
N ASN A 64 16.77 24.56 13.15
CA ASN A 64 15.48 25.14 13.52
C ASN A 64 15.44 26.66 13.24
N ASP A 65 16.49 27.39 13.62
CA ASP A 65 16.58 28.84 13.39
C ASP A 65 16.52 29.22 11.89
N LEU A 66 17.03 28.34 11.00
CA LEU A 66 16.97 28.54 9.55
C LEU A 66 15.59 28.21 9.00
N ILE A 67 14.97 27.10 9.44
CA ILE A 67 13.67 26.66 8.97
C ILE A 67 12.56 27.62 9.42
N GLU A 68 12.58 28.09 10.67
CA GLU A 68 11.61 29.06 11.20
C GLU A 68 11.57 30.39 10.41
N LYS A 69 12.70 30.76 9.77
CA LYS A 69 12.83 31.98 8.96
C LYS A 69 12.58 31.76 7.48
N THR A 70 12.31 30.53 7.07
CA THR A 70 12.14 30.15 5.67
C THR A 70 10.66 29.98 5.36
N ASP A 71 10.14 30.66 4.34
CA ASP A 71 8.81 30.30 3.82
C ASP A 71 8.92 28.99 3.04
N ILE A 72 8.39 27.93 3.63
CA ILE A 72 8.41 26.57 3.05
C ILE A 72 7.58 26.45 1.76
N ASN A 73 6.66 27.38 1.49
CA ASN A 73 5.85 27.38 0.28
C ASN A 73 6.54 28.09 -0.88
N GLU A 74 7.63 28.82 -0.62
CA GLU A 74 8.45 29.49 -1.62
C GLU A 74 9.65 28.62 -1.99
N ALA A 75 9.60 28.05 -3.20
CA ALA A 75 10.55 27.03 -3.65
C ALA A 75 12.02 27.50 -3.62
N GLU A 76 12.30 28.77 -3.96
CA GLU A 76 13.66 29.30 -3.96
C GLU A 76 14.23 29.46 -2.54
N GLN A 77 13.42 29.97 -1.61
CA GLN A 77 13.83 30.12 -0.21
C GLN A 77 14.09 28.76 0.44
N LEU A 78 13.21 27.79 0.20
CA LEU A 78 13.35 26.44 0.71
C LEU A 78 14.61 25.75 0.15
N GLN A 79 14.88 25.92 -1.14
CA GLN A 79 16.07 25.36 -1.77
C GLN A 79 17.35 25.99 -1.20
N GLU A 80 17.34 27.30 -0.93
CA GLU A 80 18.46 27.99 -0.30
C GLU A 80 18.68 27.52 1.16
N ALA A 81 17.60 27.42 1.94
CA ALA A 81 17.64 26.93 3.31
C ALA A 81 18.19 25.50 3.37
N SER A 82 17.72 24.61 2.51
CA SER A 82 18.23 23.24 2.36
C SER A 82 19.73 23.22 2.08
N LYS A 83 20.21 23.96 1.08
CA LYS A 83 21.65 24.05 0.75
C LYS A 83 22.48 24.57 1.92
N ARG A 84 21.97 25.55 2.68
CA ARG A 84 22.65 26.09 3.87
C ARG A 84 22.74 25.03 4.97
N ILE A 85 21.67 24.28 5.22
CA ILE A 85 21.65 23.19 6.21
C ILE A 85 22.60 22.05 5.81
N GLU A 86 22.57 21.61 4.55
CA GLU A 86 23.50 20.61 4.03
C GLU A 86 24.95 21.06 4.19
N LYS A 87 25.26 22.33 3.90
CA LYS A 87 26.59 22.91 4.10
C LYS A 87 27.02 22.91 5.58
N ILE A 88 26.11 23.22 6.51
CA ILE A 88 26.39 23.16 7.95
C ILE A 88 26.77 21.73 8.34
N ILE A 89 26.02 20.73 7.90
CA ILE A 89 26.26 19.33 8.25
C ILE A 89 27.58 18.83 7.64
N THR A 90 27.78 19.05 6.34
CA THR A 90 28.97 18.58 5.62
C THR A 90 30.28 19.24 6.06
N THR A 91 30.22 20.43 6.68
CA THR A 91 31.41 21.12 7.23
C THR A 91 31.61 20.93 8.73
N SER A 92 30.65 20.34 9.44
CA SER A 92 30.75 20.08 10.88
C SER A 92 31.71 18.94 11.21
N LEU A 93 32.24 18.96 12.43
CA LEU A 93 33.24 17.99 12.91
C LEU A 93 32.55 16.73 13.44
N ILE A 94 32.96 15.57 12.93
CA ILE A 94 32.53 14.29 13.50
C ILE A 94 33.20 14.14 14.89
N PRO A 95 32.48 13.71 15.94
CA PRO A 95 33.09 13.37 17.22
C PRO A 95 34.27 12.40 17.05
N GLU A 96 35.33 12.56 17.85
CA GLU A 96 36.55 11.75 17.71
C GLU A 96 36.27 10.28 17.99
N GLU A 97 35.42 9.99 18.98
CA GLU A 97 34.95 8.65 19.31
C GLU A 97 34.22 7.99 18.13
N VAL A 98 33.29 8.71 17.48
CA VAL A 98 32.56 8.21 16.30
C VAL A 98 33.54 7.96 15.14
N SER A 99 34.44 8.91 14.88
CA SER A 99 35.42 8.78 13.79
C SER A 99 36.33 7.57 13.99
N ARG A 100 36.84 7.39 15.21
CA ARG A 100 37.69 6.25 15.60
C ARG A 100 36.95 4.93 15.43
N ASP A 101 35.73 4.82 15.92
CA ASP A 101 34.94 3.59 15.86
C ASP A 101 34.57 3.22 14.42
N VAL A 102 34.19 4.21 13.60
CA VAL A 102 33.95 4.03 12.15
C VAL A 102 35.21 3.52 11.45
N ILE A 103 36.37 4.15 11.70
CA ILE A 103 37.65 3.74 11.09
C ILE A 103 38.05 2.33 11.54
N GLN A 104 37.89 1.99 12.82
CA GLN A 104 38.19 0.66 13.34
C GLN A 104 37.29 -0.40 12.69
N ALA A 105 35.99 -0.12 12.57
CA ALA A 105 35.04 -1.03 11.93
C ALA A 105 35.36 -1.20 10.43
N TYR A 106 35.70 -0.12 9.74
CA TYR A 106 36.11 -0.16 8.33
C TYR A 106 37.40 -0.94 8.10
N LYS A 107 38.40 -0.81 8.99
CA LYS A 107 39.63 -1.61 8.95
C LYS A 107 39.34 -3.10 9.18
N LYS A 108 38.46 -3.42 10.13
CA LYS A 108 38.01 -4.80 10.37
C LYS A 108 37.29 -5.39 9.15
N LEU A 109 36.48 -4.60 8.45
CA LEU A 109 35.81 -4.98 7.21
C LEU A 109 36.78 -5.15 6.03
N SER A 110 37.82 -4.31 5.96
CA SER A 110 38.84 -4.30 4.91
C SER A 110 39.82 -5.48 5.00
N GLY A 111 40.11 -5.95 6.21
CA GLY A 111 41.17 -6.93 6.46
C GLY A 111 42.57 -6.29 6.42
N ILE A 112 43.60 -7.10 6.72
CA ILE A 112 44.96 -6.61 7.05
C ILE A 112 45.68 -5.98 5.84
N PHE A 113 45.42 -6.44 4.62
CA PHE A 113 46.30 -6.16 3.46
C PHE A 113 45.70 -5.26 2.36
N LYS A 114 44.40 -4.91 2.40
CA LYS A 114 43.77 -4.06 1.37
C LYS A 114 42.59 -3.26 1.92
N SER A 115 42.52 -1.96 1.61
CA SER A 115 41.31 -1.17 1.87
C SER A 115 40.17 -1.64 0.96
N ALA A 116 39.08 -2.11 1.56
CA ALA A 116 37.89 -2.55 0.82
C ALA A 116 37.19 -1.35 0.17
N LEU A 117 36.47 -1.61 -0.93
CA LEU A 117 35.50 -0.66 -1.45
C LEU A 117 34.19 -0.87 -0.70
N VAL A 118 33.53 0.21 -0.33
CA VAL A 118 32.25 0.15 0.38
C VAL A 118 31.20 1.01 -0.32
N ALA A 119 29.95 0.56 -0.21
CA ALA A 119 28.77 1.36 -0.41
C ALA A 119 28.36 1.99 0.93
N VAL A 120 28.09 3.28 0.93
CA VAL A 120 27.62 4.05 2.09
C VAL A 120 26.20 4.49 1.78
N ARG A 121 25.22 4.01 2.55
CA ARG A 121 23.79 4.19 2.30
C ARG A 121 23.10 4.77 3.51
N SER A 122 22.15 5.65 3.31
CA SER A 122 21.24 6.09 4.36
C SER A 122 20.24 4.99 4.76
N SER A 123 19.91 4.93 6.05
CA SER A 123 18.89 4.07 6.63
C SER A 123 18.13 4.87 7.69
N ALA A 124 17.00 5.47 7.30
CA ALA A 124 16.21 6.29 8.23
C ALA A 124 15.26 5.43 9.07
N THR A 125 14.98 5.86 10.31
CA THR A 125 14.08 5.12 11.22
C THR A 125 12.60 5.18 10.81
N ALA A 126 12.25 6.08 9.89
CA ALA A 126 10.90 6.28 9.36
C ALA A 126 10.75 5.88 7.88
N GLU A 127 11.76 5.22 7.29
CA GLU A 127 11.82 4.91 5.85
C GLU A 127 10.81 3.86 5.39
N ASP A 128 10.43 2.95 6.29
CA ASP A 128 9.58 1.79 6.02
C ASP A 128 8.21 1.86 6.74
N LEU A 129 7.79 3.05 7.20
CA LEU A 129 6.47 3.23 7.81
C LEU A 129 5.36 3.15 6.74
N PRO A 130 4.25 2.42 6.99
CA PRO A 130 3.10 2.39 6.08
C PRO A 130 2.57 3.81 5.83
N GLY A 131 2.55 4.23 4.56
CA GLY A 131 2.06 5.55 4.13
C GLY A 131 3.14 6.64 3.94
N ALA A 132 4.41 6.37 4.24
CA ALA A 132 5.52 7.29 3.99
C ALA A 132 6.62 6.61 3.14
N SER A 133 6.36 6.43 1.84
CA SER A 133 7.37 5.93 0.91
C SER A 133 8.37 7.03 0.58
N PHE A 134 9.53 7.04 1.26
CA PHE A 134 10.67 7.91 0.93
C PHE A 134 11.52 7.38 -0.24
N ALA A 135 10.92 6.55 -1.12
CA ALA A 135 11.61 5.91 -2.22
C ALA A 135 12.38 6.92 -3.09
N GLY A 136 13.67 6.64 -3.32
CA GLY A 136 14.56 7.41 -4.20
C GLY A 136 15.02 8.77 -3.67
N GLN A 137 14.75 9.13 -2.42
CA GLN A 137 15.05 10.48 -1.89
C GLN A 137 16.37 10.59 -1.12
N GLN A 138 17.06 9.50 -0.82
CA GLN A 138 18.22 9.53 0.07
C GLN A 138 19.51 9.03 -0.59
N ALA A 139 20.64 9.56 -0.10
CA ALA A 139 21.93 9.44 -0.76
C ALA A 139 22.57 8.06 -0.59
N THR A 140 23.06 7.51 -1.70
CA THR A 140 23.90 6.33 -1.76
C THR A 140 25.21 6.68 -2.43
N PHE A 141 26.33 6.35 -1.78
CA PHE A 141 27.67 6.58 -2.30
C PHE A 141 28.34 5.24 -2.53
N LEU A 142 28.62 4.92 -3.79
CA LEU A 142 29.25 3.66 -4.18
C LEU A 142 30.76 3.81 -4.32
N ASN A 143 31.48 2.70 -4.20
CA ASN A 143 32.93 2.63 -4.43
C ASN A 143 33.78 3.56 -3.55
N VAL A 144 33.28 3.88 -2.37
CA VAL A 144 34.02 4.66 -1.37
C VAL A 144 35.22 3.85 -0.90
N LYS A 145 36.39 4.49 -0.87
CA LYS A 145 37.65 3.86 -0.45
C LYS A 145 38.46 4.79 0.45
N GLY A 146 38.85 4.26 1.60
CA GLY A 146 39.75 4.89 2.54
C GLY A 146 39.02 5.71 3.61
N ASP A 147 39.68 5.82 4.76
CA ASP A 147 39.13 6.38 6.01
C ASP A 147 38.54 7.77 5.82
N ALA A 148 39.29 8.68 5.17
CA ALA A 148 38.85 10.06 4.94
C ALA A 148 37.60 10.14 4.04
N ASN A 149 37.58 9.39 2.94
CA ASN A 149 36.45 9.40 2.01
C ASN A 149 35.20 8.76 2.63
N LEU A 150 35.38 7.76 3.50
CA LEU A 150 34.29 7.17 4.27
C LEU A 150 33.63 8.21 5.18
N LEU A 151 34.42 8.96 5.96
CA LEU A 151 33.88 9.99 6.85
C LEU A 151 33.19 11.14 6.08
N VAL A 152 33.68 11.47 4.88
CA VAL A 152 32.98 12.41 3.98
C VAL A 152 31.60 11.85 3.58
N ALA A 153 31.56 10.63 3.05
CA ALA A 153 30.30 10.00 2.63
C ALA A 153 29.30 9.84 3.79
N VAL A 154 29.77 9.59 5.02
CA VAL A 154 28.91 9.53 6.22
C VAL A 154 28.25 10.88 6.50
N ARG A 155 29.00 12.00 6.42
CA ARG A 155 28.42 13.34 6.57
C ARG A 155 27.44 13.66 5.46
N ASP A 156 27.74 13.26 4.23
CA ASP A 156 26.86 13.50 3.10
C ASP A 156 25.55 12.70 3.24
N CYS A 157 25.60 11.46 3.76
CA CYS A 157 24.39 10.72 4.13
C CYS A 157 23.58 11.44 5.23
N TRP A 158 24.22 11.97 6.27
CA TRP A 158 23.52 12.77 7.30
C TRP A 158 22.91 14.05 6.73
N ALA A 159 23.59 14.71 5.80
CA ALA A 159 23.08 15.91 5.13
C ALA A 159 21.86 15.59 4.26
N SER A 160 21.80 14.39 3.66
CA SER A 160 20.69 13.97 2.79
C SER A 160 19.32 13.92 3.48
N LEU A 161 19.27 13.92 4.83
CA LEU A 161 18.01 14.12 5.55
C LEU A 161 17.38 15.49 5.30
N PHE A 162 18.14 16.50 4.88
CA PHE A 162 17.72 17.91 4.80
C PHE A 162 17.69 18.44 3.37
N THR A 163 17.41 17.57 2.39
CA THR A 163 17.02 18.02 1.05
C THR A 163 15.76 18.89 1.12
N ALA A 164 15.60 19.82 0.17
CA ALA A 164 14.44 20.72 0.13
C ALA A 164 13.12 19.96 0.21
N ARG A 165 13.02 18.84 -0.53
CA ARG A 165 11.86 17.94 -0.51
C ARG A 165 11.61 17.31 0.86
N ALA A 166 12.65 16.82 1.51
CA ALA A 166 12.52 16.20 2.84
C ALA A 166 12.13 17.24 3.91
N ILE A 167 12.62 18.49 3.78
CA ILE A 167 12.22 19.60 4.65
C ILE A 167 10.75 19.95 4.42
N PHE A 168 10.35 20.19 3.18
CA PHE A 168 8.96 20.50 2.82
C PHE A 168 7.98 19.47 3.39
N TYR A 169 8.26 18.19 3.14
CA TYR A 169 7.40 17.09 3.58
C TYR A 169 7.22 17.09 5.10
N ARG A 170 8.31 17.26 5.86
CA ARG A 170 8.24 17.26 7.33
C ARG A 170 7.48 18.46 7.86
N GLU A 171 7.70 19.64 7.32
CA GLU A 171 7.00 20.86 7.73
C GLU A 171 5.50 20.78 7.39
N GLN A 172 5.15 20.31 6.19
CA GLN A 172 3.76 20.13 5.77
C GLN A 172 3.01 19.13 6.68
N ASN A 173 3.69 18.08 7.14
CA ASN A 173 3.13 17.06 8.03
C ASN A 173 3.35 17.38 9.52
N LYS A 174 3.89 18.55 9.86
CA LYS A 174 4.21 18.99 11.24
C LYS A 174 5.08 17.99 12.01
N ILE A 175 6.00 17.33 11.31
CA ILE A 175 6.96 16.38 11.86
C ILE A 175 8.20 17.16 12.29
N SER A 176 8.50 17.15 13.59
CA SER A 176 9.68 17.85 14.10
C SER A 176 10.98 17.29 13.51
N HIS A 177 11.80 18.19 12.95
CA HIS A 177 13.11 17.86 12.38
C HIS A 177 14.07 17.17 13.35
N SER A 178 13.97 17.47 14.64
CA SER A 178 14.82 16.86 15.68
C SER A 178 14.42 15.42 16.03
N LYS A 179 13.20 15.01 15.68
CA LYS A 179 12.68 13.65 15.93
C LYS A 179 13.02 12.65 14.83
N VAL A 180 13.38 13.12 13.64
CA VAL A 180 13.78 12.23 12.53
C VAL A 180 15.27 11.91 12.66
N LYS A 181 15.57 10.63 12.79
CA LYS A 181 16.92 10.12 12.99
C LYS A 181 17.33 9.24 11.82
N ILE A 182 18.64 9.16 11.59
CA ILE A 182 19.23 8.40 10.49
C ILE A 182 20.40 7.57 11.00
N SER A 183 20.45 6.32 10.53
CA SER A 183 21.63 5.47 10.56
C SER A 183 22.29 5.49 9.19
N VAL A 184 23.60 5.20 9.15
CA VAL A 184 24.36 5.07 7.90
C VAL A 184 24.92 3.67 7.80
N ILE A 185 24.59 2.98 6.71
CA ILE A 185 25.00 1.62 6.42
C ILE A 185 26.28 1.65 5.59
N VAL A 186 27.31 0.97 6.07
CA VAL A 186 28.58 0.78 5.38
C VAL A 186 28.70 -0.69 5.00
N GLN A 187 28.50 -0.99 3.72
CA GLN A 187 28.46 -2.34 3.19
C GLN A 187 29.60 -2.57 2.20
N LYS A 188 30.24 -3.74 2.23
CA LYS A 188 31.28 -4.08 1.24
C LYS A 188 30.69 -4.04 -0.18
N MET A 189 31.36 -3.31 -1.07
CA MET A 189 30.92 -3.11 -2.43
C MET A 189 31.18 -4.37 -3.27
N ILE A 190 30.13 -4.85 -3.94
CA ILE A 190 30.23 -5.89 -4.97
C ILE A 190 30.48 -5.21 -6.31
N GLN A 191 31.56 -5.56 -7.00
CA GLN A 191 31.85 -5.05 -8.35
C GLN A 191 31.07 -5.85 -9.37
N SER A 192 29.76 -5.62 -9.42
CA SER A 192 28.88 -6.49 -10.18
C SER A 192 29.12 -6.40 -11.69
N GLU A 193 29.28 -7.56 -12.32
CA GLU A 193 29.18 -7.69 -13.78
C GLU A 193 27.72 -7.63 -14.22
N VAL A 194 26.82 -8.16 -13.40
CA VAL A 194 25.37 -8.16 -13.60
C VAL A 194 24.73 -7.84 -12.25
N SER A 195 23.71 -7.00 -12.27
CA SER A 195 22.92 -6.69 -11.08
C SER A 195 21.47 -6.57 -11.47
N GLY A 196 20.59 -6.49 -10.48
CA GLY A 196 19.18 -6.46 -10.77
C GLY A 196 18.30 -6.29 -9.55
N VAL A 197 17.01 -6.35 -9.85
CA VAL A 197 15.94 -6.40 -8.86
C VAL A 197 15.14 -7.67 -9.09
N MET A 198 14.51 -8.19 -8.05
CA MET A 198 13.56 -9.28 -8.19
C MET A 198 12.43 -9.15 -7.19
N PHE A 199 11.23 -9.51 -7.64
CA PHE A 199 10.02 -9.51 -6.85
C PHE A 199 9.62 -10.95 -6.60
N SER A 200 9.32 -11.28 -5.34
CA SER A 200 8.85 -12.62 -5.00
C SER A 200 7.40 -12.88 -5.43
N ILE A 201 6.76 -11.94 -6.12
CA ILE A 201 5.44 -12.00 -6.75
C ILE A 201 5.53 -11.26 -8.09
N ASP A 202 4.57 -11.40 -9.00
CA ASP A 202 4.48 -10.46 -10.12
C ASP A 202 3.90 -9.12 -9.63
N PRO A 203 4.64 -8.01 -9.66
CA PRO A 203 4.16 -6.74 -9.13
C PRO A 203 3.23 -6.00 -10.10
N VAL A 204 3.06 -6.49 -11.33
CA VAL A 204 2.11 -5.93 -12.33
C VAL A 204 0.79 -6.67 -12.26
N THR A 205 0.82 -8.00 -12.25
CA THR A 205 -0.39 -8.82 -12.21
C THR A 205 -0.84 -9.17 -10.78
N SER A 206 -0.02 -8.86 -9.77
CA SER A 206 -0.19 -9.37 -8.40
C SER A 206 -0.26 -10.90 -8.31
N ASP A 207 0.17 -11.62 -9.35
CA ASP A 207 0.19 -13.08 -9.36
C ASP A 207 1.21 -13.59 -8.33
N LYS A 208 0.67 -14.22 -7.29
CA LYS A 208 1.44 -14.72 -6.15
C LYS A 208 2.23 -15.98 -6.48
N ASP A 209 1.95 -16.62 -7.61
CA ASP A 209 2.61 -17.86 -8.03
C ASP A 209 3.81 -17.60 -8.96
N ARG A 210 4.11 -16.33 -9.24
CA ARG A 210 5.25 -15.92 -10.06
C ARG A 210 6.36 -15.29 -9.23
N ILE A 211 7.56 -15.35 -9.76
CA ILE A 211 8.71 -14.56 -9.35
C ILE A 211 9.19 -13.82 -10.59
N VAL A 212 9.37 -12.50 -10.47
CA VAL A 212 9.86 -11.66 -11.56
C VAL A 212 11.28 -11.24 -11.24
N ILE A 213 12.21 -11.49 -12.16
CA ILE A 213 13.62 -11.13 -12.03
C ILE A 213 13.96 -10.19 -13.18
N GLU A 214 14.51 -9.02 -12.85
CA GLU A 214 15.04 -8.07 -13.82
C GLU A 214 16.56 -7.95 -13.67
N SER A 215 17.29 -7.83 -14.78
CA SER A 215 18.75 -7.76 -14.74
C SER A 215 19.34 -6.76 -15.75
N VAL A 216 20.47 -6.14 -15.36
CA VAL A 216 21.25 -5.17 -16.15
C VAL A 216 22.74 -5.50 -16.08
N TRP A 217 23.49 -5.10 -17.11
CA TRP A 217 24.96 -5.11 -17.06
C TRP A 217 25.48 -4.02 -16.11
N GLY A 218 26.52 -4.33 -15.34
CA GLY A 218 27.20 -3.41 -14.44
C GLY A 218 26.55 -3.27 -13.06
N LEU A 219 26.74 -2.11 -12.43
CA LEU A 219 26.21 -1.77 -11.11
C LEU A 219 24.69 -1.47 -11.14
N GLY A 220 23.98 -1.85 -10.08
CA GLY A 220 22.52 -1.83 -10.01
C GLY A 220 21.87 -0.45 -9.86
N GLU A 221 22.66 0.61 -9.78
CA GLU A 221 22.15 1.97 -9.62
C GLU A 221 21.24 2.38 -10.79
N MET A 222 21.62 2.00 -12.02
CA MET A 222 20.86 2.37 -13.22
C MET A 222 19.50 1.69 -13.31
N ILE A 223 19.34 0.46 -12.80
CA ILE A 223 18.03 -0.23 -12.79
C ILE A 223 17.12 0.33 -11.70
N VAL A 224 17.66 0.71 -10.54
CA VAL A 224 16.90 1.36 -9.46
C VAL A 224 16.42 2.75 -9.90
N GLN A 225 17.23 3.49 -10.67
CA GLN A 225 16.86 4.78 -11.25
C GLN A 225 15.97 4.66 -12.50
N GLY A 226 15.86 3.46 -13.08
CA GLY A 226 15.13 3.24 -14.33
C GLY A 226 15.82 3.81 -15.57
N SER A 227 17.10 4.12 -15.52
CA SER A 227 17.86 4.73 -16.64
C SER A 227 18.16 3.75 -17.77
N VAL A 228 17.88 2.46 -17.60
CA VAL A 228 18.08 1.40 -18.59
C VAL A 228 16.91 0.43 -18.61
N VAL A 229 16.66 -0.20 -19.76
CA VAL A 229 15.66 -1.27 -19.90
C VAL A 229 16.32 -2.61 -19.54
N PRO A 230 15.87 -3.32 -18.49
CA PRO A 230 16.47 -4.57 -18.06
C PRO A 230 16.03 -5.77 -18.92
N ASP A 231 16.76 -6.88 -18.85
CA ASP A 231 16.17 -8.19 -19.21
C ASP A 231 15.14 -8.56 -18.15
N ARG A 232 14.06 -9.22 -18.57
CA ARG A 232 12.99 -9.67 -17.67
C ARG A 232 12.79 -11.17 -17.78
N TYR A 233 12.73 -11.83 -16.62
CA TYR A 233 12.49 -13.26 -16.50
C TYR A 233 11.32 -13.52 -15.56
N VAL A 234 10.36 -14.33 -15.99
CA VAL A 234 9.23 -14.76 -15.15
C VAL A 234 9.41 -16.24 -14.82
N VAL A 235 9.38 -16.56 -13.54
CA VAL A 235 9.62 -17.91 -13.03
C VAL A 235 8.39 -18.37 -12.24
N GLN A 236 7.98 -19.60 -12.48
CA GLN A 236 6.93 -20.26 -11.71
C GLN A 236 7.46 -20.62 -10.31
N LYS A 237 6.75 -20.25 -9.24
CA LYS A 237 7.25 -20.36 -7.87
C LYS A 237 7.35 -21.81 -7.36
N ASP A 238 6.38 -22.66 -7.67
CA ASP A 238 6.33 -24.05 -7.16
C ASP A 238 7.33 -24.99 -7.86
N THR A 239 7.53 -24.82 -9.16
CA THR A 239 8.41 -25.67 -9.98
C THR A 239 9.77 -25.04 -10.30
N PHE A 240 9.91 -23.73 -10.11
CA PHE A 240 11.03 -22.92 -10.62
C PHE A 240 11.22 -22.98 -12.14
N SER A 241 10.20 -23.38 -12.90
CA SER A 241 10.26 -23.35 -14.36
C SER A 241 10.29 -21.91 -14.86
N ILE A 242 11.20 -21.60 -15.79
CA ILE A 242 11.25 -20.29 -16.45
C ILE A 242 10.13 -20.24 -17.49
N LEU A 243 9.20 -19.32 -17.33
CA LEU A 243 7.99 -19.19 -18.13
C LEU A 243 8.20 -18.25 -19.31
N SER A 244 8.94 -17.17 -19.10
CA SER A 244 9.30 -16.20 -20.14
C SER A 244 10.69 -15.62 -19.91
N LYS A 245 11.33 -15.23 -21.02
CA LYS A 245 12.58 -14.47 -21.06
C LYS A 245 12.43 -13.37 -22.10
N GLU A 246 12.52 -12.14 -21.66
CA GLU A 246 12.51 -10.95 -22.51
C GLU A 246 13.89 -10.31 -22.42
N ILE A 247 14.63 -10.32 -23.52
CA ILE A 247 16.02 -9.85 -23.56
C ILE A 247 16.06 -8.46 -24.16
N SER A 248 16.68 -7.52 -23.46
CA SER A 248 16.82 -6.13 -23.87
C SER A 248 18.23 -5.82 -24.34
N ASP A 249 18.34 -5.08 -25.44
CA ASP A 249 19.60 -4.42 -25.81
C ASP A 249 19.93 -3.33 -24.79
N GLN A 250 21.10 -3.44 -24.15
CA GLN A 250 21.61 -2.45 -23.20
C GLN A 250 22.94 -1.88 -23.71
N LYS A 251 22.94 -0.60 -24.08
CA LYS A 251 24.10 0.08 -24.68
C LYS A 251 25.07 0.67 -23.66
N ILE A 252 24.57 1.00 -22.47
CA ILE A 252 25.34 1.67 -21.42
C ILE A 252 25.28 0.86 -20.12
N GLN A 253 26.35 0.89 -19.35
CA GLN A 253 26.47 0.25 -18.04
C GLN A 253 27.27 1.16 -17.10
N LEU A 254 26.98 1.07 -15.81
CA LEU A 254 27.75 1.74 -14.79
C LEU A 254 28.85 0.80 -14.31
N ILE A 255 30.11 1.20 -14.49
CA ILE A 255 31.29 0.43 -14.06
C ILE A 255 32.22 1.29 -13.23
N LYS A 256 33.07 0.64 -12.44
CA LYS A 256 34.16 1.32 -11.77
C LYS A 256 35.36 1.47 -12.69
N LYS A 257 35.83 2.71 -12.92
CA LYS A 257 37.10 2.99 -13.61
C LYS A 257 37.84 4.12 -12.89
N GLY A 258 39.14 3.94 -12.65
CA GLY A 258 39.97 4.97 -12.02
C GLY A 258 39.53 5.39 -10.61
N GLY A 259 38.80 4.53 -9.88
CA GLY A 259 38.32 4.82 -8.53
C GLY A 259 36.96 5.53 -8.46
N LYS A 260 36.33 5.83 -9.61
CA LYS A 260 34.98 6.42 -9.69
C LYS A 260 34.05 5.51 -10.48
N ASN A 261 32.75 5.72 -10.29
CA ASN A 261 31.74 5.18 -11.17
C ASN A 261 31.71 6.02 -12.45
N ILE A 262 31.71 5.36 -13.59
CA ILE A 262 31.53 6.00 -14.88
C ILE A 262 30.50 5.22 -15.69
N GLU A 263 29.71 5.96 -16.45
CA GLU A 263 28.92 5.37 -17.53
C GLU A 263 29.88 4.96 -18.64
N SER A 264 29.73 3.71 -19.10
CA SER A 264 30.56 3.13 -20.15
C SER A 264 29.68 2.33 -21.10
N GLY A 265 30.11 2.22 -22.35
CA GLY A 265 29.44 1.35 -23.31
C GLY A 265 29.48 -0.11 -22.85
N VAL A 266 28.38 -0.82 -23.00
CA VAL A 266 28.41 -2.28 -22.97
C VAL A 266 29.13 -2.74 -24.25
N PRO A 267 30.11 -3.65 -24.16
CA PRO A 267 30.76 -4.20 -25.36
C PRO A 267 29.71 -4.76 -26.32
N GLU A 268 29.77 -4.43 -27.61
CA GLU A 268 28.76 -4.85 -28.61
C GLU A 268 28.50 -6.36 -28.60
N ARG A 269 29.53 -7.17 -28.34
CA ARG A 269 29.41 -8.64 -28.22
C ARG A 269 28.52 -9.14 -27.07
N LEU A 270 28.11 -8.25 -26.16
CA LEU A 270 27.32 -8.51 -24.96
C LEU A 270 25.99 -7.72 -24.93
N SER A 271 25.82 -6.68 -25.73
CA SER A 271 24.74 -5.71 -25.54
C SER A 271 23.35 -6.32 -25.75
N ASP A 272 23.24 -7.29 -26.67
CA ASP A 272 22.03 -8.03 -27.03
C ASP A 272 21.92 -9.42 -26.39
N LYS A 273 22.88 -9.80 -25.54
CA LYS A 273 22.93 -11.13 -24.91
C LYS A 273 22.13 -11.16 -23.60
N PRO A 274 21.56 -12.34 -23.25
CA PRO A 274 20.95 -12.53 -21.94
C PRO A 274 22.00 -12.33 -20.85
N LYS A 275 21.67 -11.46 -19.90
CA LYS A 275 22.55 -11.09 -18.79
C LYS A 275 22.68 -12.21 -17.75
N LEU A 276 21.70 -13.11 -17.70
CA LEU A 276 21.70 -14.29 -16.84
C LEU A 276 21.49 -15.57 -17.65
N ASN A 277 22.13 -16.66 -17.23
CA ASN A 277 21.78 -18.00 -17.72
C ASN A 277 20.68 -18.65 -16.86
N ASP A 278 20.08 -19.72 -17.36
CA ASP A 278 18.95 -20.43 -16.74
C ASP A 278 19.23 -20.90 -15.31
N ASN A 279 20.44 -21.40 -15.06
CA ASN A 279 20.83 -21.84 -13.72
C ASN A 279 20.92 -20.66 -12.74
N GLU A 280 21.36 -19.49 -13.20
CA GLU A 280 21.41 -18.27 -12.39
C GLU A 280 20.01 -17.72 -12.10
N ILE A 281 19.12 -17.73 -13.10
CA ILE A 281 17.71 -17.34 -12.95
C ILE A 281 17.04 -18.21 -11.89
N ILE A 282 17.20 -19.53 -11.95
CA ILE A 282 16.64 -20.47 -10.97
C ILE A 282 17.24 -20.25 -9.57
N LYS A 283 18.55 -19.99 -9.46
CA LYS A 283 19.19 -19.68 -8.17
C LYS A 283 18.62 -18.42 -7.53
N LEU A 284 18.44 -17.36 -8.31
CA LEU A 284 17.81 -16.11 -7.85
C LEU A 284 16.36 -16.35 -7.43
N ALA A 285 15.58 -17.09 -8.22
CA ALA A 285 14.20 -17.43 -7.88
C ALA A 285 14.09 -18.19 -6.55
N LYS A 286 14.99 -19.16 -6.31
CA LYS A 286 15.07 -19.87 -5.02
C LYS A 286 15.44 -18.95 -3.85
N LEU A 287 16.33 -17.97 -4.08
CA LEU A 287 16.65 -16.96 -3.07
C LEU A 287 15.44 -16.07 -2.76
N ALA A 288 14.70 -15.62 -3.78
CA ALA A 288 13.49 -14.82 -3.60
C ALA A 288 12.39 -15.57 -2.83
N GLU A 289 12.15 -16.84 -3.16
CA GLU A 289 11.19 -17.68 -2.43
C GLU A 289 11.60 -17.86 -0.97
N ARG A 290 12.90 -18.09 -0.71
CA ARG A 290 13.43 -18.27 0.63
C ARG A 290 13.35 -16.99 1.46
N LEU A 291 13.58 -15.82 0.86
CA LEU A 291 13.38 -14.51 1.49
C LEU A 291 11.91 -14.27 1.81
N GLN A 292 10.98 -14.54 0.88
CA GLN A 292 9.55 -14.44 1.16
C GLN A 292 9.11 -15.36 2.30
N LYS A 293 9.60 -16.61 2.35
CA LYS A 293 9.30 -17.54 3.45
C LYS A 293 9.84 -17.05 4.79
N HIS A 294 10.99 -16.39 4.79
CA HIS A 294 11.60 -15.86 6.01
C HIS A 294 10.82 -14.67 6.57
N TYR A 295 10.41 -13.74 5.71
CA TYR A 295 9.70 -12.52 6.09
C TYR A 295 8.17 -12.69 6.17
N TYR A 296 7.60 -13.77 5.63
CA TYR A 296 6.15 -14.07 5.58
C TYR A 296 5.29 -13.14 4.72
N PHE A 297 5.90 -12.20 4.00
CA PHE A 297 5.21 -11.34 3.02
C PHE A 297 6.05 -11.19 1.75
N PRO A 298 5.43 -10.81 0.61
CA PRO A 298 6.15 -10.59 -0.65
C PRO A 298 7.29 -9.58 -0.52
N GLN A 299 8.41 -9.87 -1.17
CA GLN A 299 9.64 -9.07 -1.10
C GLN A 299 9.98 -8.42 -2.44
N ASP A 300 10.44 -7.16 -2.37
CA ASP A 300 11.20 -6.44 -3.38
C ASP A 300 12.68 -6.49 -3.00
N ILE A 301 13.51 -7.10 -3.86
CA ILE A 301 14.85 -7.56 -3.53
C ILE A 301 15.85 -7.01 -4.55
N GLU A 302 16.89 -6.31 -4.08
CA GLU A 302 18.01 -5.90 -4.90
C GLU A 302 19.16 -6.92 -4.79
N TRP A 303 19.77 -7.27 -5.91
CA TRP A 303 20.83 -8.27 -5.97
C TRP A 303 21.99 -7.88 -6.90
N ALA A 304 23.15 -8.48 -6.65
CA ALA A 304 24.38 -8.24 -7.39
C ALA A 304 25.13 -9.56 -7.64
N LYS A 305 25.72 -9.70 -8.83
CA LYS A 305 26.50 -10.87 -9.24
C LYS A 305 27.96 -10.48 -9.49
N ASP A 306 28.87 -11.21 -8.86
CA ASP A 306 30.32 -11.12 -9.08
C ASP A 306 30.88 -12.52 -9.37
N GLY A 307 31.17 -12.78 -10.65
CA GLY A 307 31.47 -14.10 -11.16
C GLY A 307 30.32 -15.08 -10.88
N GLN A 308 30.59 -16.20 -10.21
CA GLN A 308 29.55 -17.18 -9.87
C GLN A 308 28.78 -16.86 -8.58
N ASN A 309 29.17 -15.81 -7.86
CA ASN A 309 28.58 -15.47 -6.57
C ASN A 309 27.42 -14.50 -6.74
N LEU A 310 26.28 -14.82 -6.11
CA LEU A 310 25.11 -13.97 -6.03
C LEU A 310 25.01 -13.39 -4.63
N TYR A 311 24.75 -12.10 -4.55
CA TYR A 311 24.62 -11.36 -3.31
C TYR A 311 23.28 -10.65 -3.25
N ILE A 312 22.64 -10.66 -2.08
CA ILE A 312 21.46 -9.85 -1.79
C ILE A 312 21.95 -8.56 -1.12
N VAL A 313 21.67 -7.42 -1.75
CA VAL A 313 22.17 -6.12 -1.28
C VAL A 313 21.10 -5.31 -0.56
N GLN A 314 19.82 -5.64 -0.75
CA GLN A 314 18.68 -5.05 -0.03
C GLN A 314 17.44 -5.94 -0.17
N THR A 315 16.55 -5.90 0.83
CA THR A 315 15.19 -6.45 0.74
C THR A 315 14.22 -5.53 1.47
N ARG A 316 12.97 -5.49 1.02
CA ARG A 316 11.86 -4.78 1.67
C ARG A 316 10.50 -5.39 1.28
N PRO A 317 9.43 -5.17 2.07
CA PRO A 317 8.09 -5.58 1.68
C PRO A 317 7.65 -4.96 0.33
N VAL A 318 6.91 -5.69 -0.49
CA VAL A 318 6.22 -5.11 -1.66
C VAL A 318 5.03 -4.29 -1.17
N THR A 319 5.13 -2.95 -1.27
CA THR A 319 4.09 -2.02 -0.81
C THR A 319 3.06 -1.66 -1.90
N ALA A 320 3.37 -1.93 -3.17
CA ALA A 320 2.56 -1.56 -4.34
C ALA A 320 1.71 -2.72 -4.89
N LEU A 321 1.12 -3.51 -4.00
CA LEU A 321 0.13 -4.54 -4.37
C LEU A 321 -1.21 -3.89 -4.72
N GLY A 322 -1.27 -3.25 -5.90
CA GLY A 322 -2.53 -2.90 -6.55
C GLY A 322 -3.11 -4.16 -7.22
N LYS A 323 -4.37 -4.51 -6.93
CA LYS A 323 -5.06 -5.65 -7.55
C LYS A 323 -5.01 -5.52 -9.07
N ALA A 324 -4.26 -6.39 -9.74
CA ALA A 324 -4.46 -6.58 -11.17
C ALA A 324 -5.71 -7.44 -11.35
N GLY A 325 -6.74 -6.87 -11.96
CA GLY A 325 -7.73 -7.69 -12.63
C GLY A 325 -7.06 -8.26 -13.88
N GLU A 326 -7.01 -9.58 -14.01
CA GLU A 326 -6.58 -10.25 -15.24
C GLU A 326 -7.41 -9.70 -16.41
N THR A 327 -6.80 -8.85 -17.24
CA THR A 327 -7.48 -8.23 -18.39
C THR A 327 -6.87 -8.79 -19.67
N LYS A 328 -7.29 -9.99 -20.07
CA LYS A 328 -6.97 -10.50 -21.42
C LYS A 328 -7.73 -9.68 -22.48
N VAL A 329 -7.07 -8.69 -23.08
CA VAL A 329 -7.60 -7.91 -24.20
C VAL A 329 -7.45 -8.68 -25.53
N THR A 330 -8.53 -8.98 -26.23
CA THR A 330 -8.46 -9.33 -27.67
C THR A 330 -9.04 -8.17 -28.47
N ILE A 331 -8.32 -7.73 -29.51
CA ILE A 331 -8.68 -6.59 -30.36
C ILE A 331 -9.50 -7.13 -31.55
N ASP A 332 -10.79 -6.80 -31.63
CA ASP A 332 -11.60 -6.96 -32.84
C ASP A 332 -12.02 -5.58 -33.36
N ILE A 333 -11.78 -5.34 -34.66
CA ILE A 333 -12.05 -4.06 -35.34
C ILE A 333 -13.35 -4.21 -36.13
N THR A 334 -14.45 -3.59 -35.69
CA THR A 334 -15.67 -3.48 -36.50
C THR A 334 -15.74 -2.13 -37.20
N ASP A 335 -15.93 -2.18 -38.51
CA ASP A 335 -16.12 -1.05 -39.41
C ASP A 335 -17.44 -0.32 -39.09
N ASP A 336 -17.37 0.94 -38.68
CA ASP A 336 -18.14 2.00 -39.34
C ASP A 336 -17.72 3.42 -38.90
N LYS A 337 -17.20 4.15 -39.88
CA LYS A 337 -16.99 5.60 -40.01
C LYS A 337 -16.36 6.36 -38.81
N LYS A 338 -15.10 6.75 -39.09
CA LYS A 338 -14.18 7.73 -38.47
C LYS A 338 -13.23 7.20 -37.37
N ILE A 339 -11.95 7.23 -37.77
CA ILE A 339 -10.65 6.90 -37.13
C ILE A 339 -10.35 5.39 -37.03
N LYS A 340 -9.55 4.88 -37.98
CA LYS A 340 -8.95 3.54 -37.97
C LYS A 340 -7.85 3.49 -36.90
N ILE A 341 -7.92 2.53 -35.99
CA ILE A 341 -6.76 2.14 -35.16
C ILE A 341 -5.78 1.42 -36.07
N ALA A 342 -4.49 1.69 -35.94
CA ALA A 342 -3.47 0.90 -36.64
C ALA A 342 -3.47 -0.53 -36.05
N GLU A 343 -3.62 -1.56 -36.88
CA GLU A 343 -3.52 -2.98 -36.45
C GLU A 343 -2.15 -3.32 -35.84
N VAL A 344 -1.14 -2.49 -36.11
CA VAL A 344 0.21 -2.60 -35.58
C VAL A 344 0.44 -1.49 -34.55
N PRO A 345 0.94 -1.82 -33.33
CA PRO A 345 1.30 -0.81 -32.36
C PRO A 345 2.36 0.12 -32.96
N VAL A 346 2.14 1.42 -32.83
CA VAL A 346 3.08 2.43 -33.34
C VAL A 346 4.36 2.51 -32.51
N LEU A 347 4.26 2.13 -31.24
CA LEU A 347 5.35 2.03 -30.28
C LEU A 347 5.08 0.86 -29.35
N THR A 348 6.16 0.26 -28.85
CA THR A 348 6.11 -0.78 -27.82
C THR A 348 7.12 -0.43 -26.72
N GLY A 349 6.85 -0.89 -25.51
CA GLY A 349 7.70 -0.73 -24.34
C GLY A 349 7.39 -1.80 -23.30
N VAL A 350 7.83 -1.58 -22.07
CA VAL A 350 7.54 -2.44 -20.93
C VAL A 350 6.20 -2.02 -20.32
N GLY A 351 5.25 -2.95 -20.21
CA GLY A 351 4.00 -2.75 -19.49
C GLY A 351 4.27 -2.55 -18.00
N ALA A 352 4.10 -1.33 -17.51
CA ALA A 352 4.49 -0.94 -16.17
C ALA A 352 3.32 -0.90 -15.19
N SER A 353 2.13 -0.49 -15.64
CA SER A 353 0.93 -0.42 -14.81
C SER A 353 -0.27 -0.84 -15.67
N PRO A 354 -1.06 -1.83 -15.23
CA PRO A 354 -2.09 -2.45 -16.06
C PRO A 354 -3.25 -1.50 -16.39
N GLY A 355 -4.00 -1.85 -17.44
CA GLY A 355 -5.18 -1.13 -17.91
C GLY A 355 -5.00 -0.49 -19.28
N ILE A 356 -6.10 0.01 -19.84
CA ILE A 356 -6.13 0.72 -21.13
C ILE A 356 -6.49 2.18 -20.91
N GLY A 357 -5.63 3.08 -21.37
CA GLY A 357 -5.89 4.53 -21.35
C GLY A 357 -5.89 5.11 -22.75
N THR A 358 -6.74 6.11 -23.02
CA THR A 358 -6.84 6.74 -24.34
C THR A 358 -7.01 8.25 -24.17
N GLY A 359 -6.28 9.01 -24.97
CA GLY A 359 -6.35 10.47 -24.91
C GLY A 359 -5.38 11.16 -25.87
N PRO A 360 -5.48 12.49 -26.00
CA PRO A 360 -4.53 13.29 -26.75
C PRO A 360 -3.18 13.31 -26.03
N VAL A 361 -2.10 13.13 -26.79
CA VAL A 361 -0.73 13.16 -26.29
C VAL A 361 -0.36 14.57 -25.82
N LYS A 362 0.34 14.64 -24.69
CA LYS A 362 1.06 15.80 -24.19
C LYS A 362 2.50 15.41 -23.92
N VAL A 363 3.40 15.89 -24.78
CA VAL A 363 4.85 15.68 -24.65
C VAL A 363 5.42 16.74 -23.73
N LEU A 364 5.98 16.29 -22.60
CA LEU A 364 6.61 17.15 -21.61
C LEU A 364 8.11 16.93 -21.64
N SER A 365 8.85 18.00 -21.97
CA SER A 365 10.32 17.95 -21.96
C SER A 365 10.90 18.18 -20.54
N SER A 366 10.12 18.76 -19.64
CA SER A 366 10.53 19.02 -18.25
C SER A 366 9.32 19.14 -17.30
N PRO A 367 9.51 18.98 -15.97
CA PRO A 367 8.41 19.13 -15.01
C PRO A 367 7.83 20.55 -14.92
N LYS A 368 8.50 21.57 -15.47
CA LYS A 368 7.94 22.93 -15.55
C LYS A 368 6.70 23.00 -16.46
N GLU A 369 6.50 21.98 -17.28
CA GLU A 369 5.43 21.91 -18.28
C GLU A 369 4.21 21.12 -17.82
N ILE A 370 4.14 20.70 -16.54
CA ILE A 370 3.03 19.92 -15.97
C ILE A 370 1.65 20.56 -16.17
N ASN A 371 1.60 21.88 -16.34
CA ASN A 371 0.37 22.63 -16.61
C ASN A 371 -0.20 22.38 -18.02
N LYS A 372 0.58 21.80 -18.95
CA LYS A 372 0.10 21.41 -20.28
C LYS A 372 -0.88 20.24 -20.24
N VAL A 373 -0.79 19.40 -19.21
CA VAL A 373 -1.58 18.16 -19.06
C VAL A 373 -2.95 18.46 -18.44
N LYS A 374 -4.00 18.11 -19.17
CA LYS A 374 -5.40 18.21 -18.75
C LYS A 374 -5.97 16.84 -18.43
N ASN A 375 -7.15 16.83 -17.81
CA ASN A 375 -7.84 15.59 -17.50
C ASN A 375 -8.10 14.77 -18.77
N LYS A 376 -7.73 13.48 -18.73
CA LYS A 376 -7.81 12.50 -19.82
C LYS A 376 -6.73 12.59 -20.91
N ASP A 377 -5.74 13.46 -20.78
CA ASP A 377 -4.59 13.48 -21.70
C ASP A 377 -3.67 12.27 -21.47
N VAL A 378 -2.93 11.86 -22.50
CA VAL A 378 -1.84 10.88 -22.37
C VAL A 378 -0.53 11.63 -22.16
N LEU A 379 0.08 11.44 -21.00
CA LEU A 379 1.35 12.10 -20.66
C LEU A 379 2.50 11.33 -21.31
N VAL A 380 3.32 12.03 -22.09
CA VAL A 380 4.52 11.47 -22.73
C VAL A 380 5.75 12.27 -22.27
N ALA A 381 6.79 11.60 -21.77
CA ALA A 381 8.01 12.27 -21.31
C ALA A 381 9.26 11.38 -21.50
N PRO A 382 10.48 11.94 -21.56
CA PRO A 382 11.69 11.12 -21.62
C PRO A 382 11.80 10.20 -20.39
N MET A 383 11.57 10.80 -19.22
CA MET A 383 11.41 10.15 -17.92
C MET A 383 10.49 11.00 -17.05
N THR A 384 9.98 10.43 -15.94
CA THR A 384 9.22 11.19 -14.94
C THR A 384 9.99 11.30 -13.63
N SER A 385 9.73 12.39 -12.92
CA SER A 385 10.19 12.63 -11.56
C SER A 385 8.98 12.94 -10.66
N PRO A 386 9.15 13.01 -9.32
CA PRO A 386 8.08 13.35 -8.39
C PRO A 386 7.36 14.67 -8.72
N ASP A 387 8.05 15.60 -9.37
CA ASP A 387 7.46 16.89 -9.79
C ASP A 387 6.39 16.72 -10.87
N TYR A 388 6.35 15.58 -11.57
CA TYR A 388 5.33 15.25 -12.56
C TYR A 388 4.03 14.73 -11.92
N VAL A 389 4.03 14.33 -10.64
CA VAL A 389 2.86 13.70 -9.98
C VAL A 389 1.55 14.49 -10.15
N PRO A 390 1.52 15.84 -10.05
CA PRO A 390 0.30 16.61 -10.29
C PRO A 390 -0.26 16.46 -11.71
N ALA A 391 0.60 16.28 -12.71
CA ALA A 391 0.19 16.00 -14.08
C ALA A 391 -0.18 14.52 -14.29
N MET A 392 0.58 13.60 -13.68
CA MET A 392 0.30 12.17 -13.72
C MET A 392 -1.13 11.87 -13.23
N LYS A 393 -1.56 12.47 -12.11
CA LYS A 393 -2.93 12.32 -11.58
C LYS A 393 -4.05 12.74 -12.53
N LYS A 394 -3.76 13.59 -13.52
CA LYS A 394 -4.75 14.07 -14.52
C LYS A 394 -4.77 13.18 -15.77
N ALA A 395 -3.71 12.42 -16.00
CA ALA A 395 -3.51 11.68 -17.23
C ALA A 395 -4.40 10.42 -17.30
N SER A 396 -4.84 10.06 -18.51
CA SER A 396 -5.53 8.80 -18.79
C SER A 396 -4.57 7.63 -19.00
N ALA A 397 -3.33 7.91 -19.42
CA ALA A 397 -2.21 6.97 -19.48
C ALA A 397 -0.89 7.72 -19.47
N ILE A 398 0.19 6.99 -19.19
CA ILE A 398 1.55 7.52 -19.12
C ILE A 398 2.47 6.70 -20.04
N ILE A 399 3.28 7.40 -20.83
CA ILE A 399 4.29 6.82 -21.72
C ILE A 399 5.64 7.46 -21.41
N THR A 400 6.69 6.65 -21.26
CA THR A 400 8.06 7.16 -21.12
C THR A 400 9.06 6.50 -22.08
N ASP A 401 10.06 7.26 -22.52
CA ASP A 401 11.14 6.74 -23.37
C ASP A 401 12.08 5.83 -22.59
N GLU A 402 12.36 6.20 -21.35
CA GLU A 402 13.25 5.48 -20.42
C GLU A 402 12.45 4.93 -19.24
N GLY A 403 12.99 3.92 -18.55
CA GLY A 403 12.32 3.28 -17.41
C GLY A 403 12.17 1.77 -17.56
N GLY A 404 12.32 1.06 -16.44
CA GLY A 404 11.88 -0.33 -16.24
C GLY A 404 10.70 -0.41 -15.26
N MET A 405 10.33 -1.62 -14.81
CA MET A 405 9.20 -1.83 -13.88
C MET A 405 9.38 -1.16 -12.50
N THR A 406 10.61 -0.79 -12.15
CA THR A 406 10.99 -0.06 -10.93
C THR A 406 11.13 1.44 -11.11
N SER A 407 10.95 1.95 -12.34
CA SER A 407 11.08 3.39 -12.60
C SER A 407 10.06 4.20 -11.81
N HIS A 408 10.36 5.48 -11.56
CA HIS A 408 9.43 6.41 -10.92
C HIS A 408 8.06 6.42 -11.61
N ALA A 409 8.05 6.41 -12.95
CA ALA A 409 6.84 6.34 -13.76
C ALA A 409 6.03 5.07 -13.43
N ALA A 410 6.68 3.91 -13.36
CA ALA A 410 6.03 2.63 -13.09
C ALA A 410 5.43 2.56 -11.68
N ILE A 411 6.21 2.92 -10.65
CA ILE A 411 5.79 2.83 -9.24
C ILE A 411 4.57 3.72 -8.99
N VAL A 412 4.69 5.02 -9.32
CA VAL A 412 3.63 5.99 -9.05
C VAL A 412 2.38 5.70 -9.88
N SER A 413 2.53 5.21 -11.12
CA SER A 413 1.37 4.86 -11.94
C SER A 413 0.59 3.67 -11.38
N ARG A 414 1.27 2.67 -10.79
CA ARG A 414 0.60 1.56 -10.07
C ARG A 414 -0.13 2.05 -8.83
N GLU A 415 0.50 2.91 -8.04
CA GLU A 415 -0.12 3.51 -6.85
C GLU A 415 -1.37 4.33 -7.19
N LEU A 416 -1.38 4.98 -8.37
CA LEU A 416 -2.50 5.79 -8.85
C LEU A 416 -3.51 5.00 -9.70
N GLY A 417 -3.24 3.73 -10.03
CA GLY A 417 -4.08 2.92 -10.92
C GLY A 417 -4.17 3.44 -12.35
N ILE A 418 -3.13 4.10 -12.85
CA ILE A 418 -3.09 4.71 -14.19
C ILE A 418 -2.31 3.78 -15.14
N PRO A 419 -2.85 3.45 -16.34
CA PRO A 419 -2.12 2.67 -17.35
C PRO A 419 -0.78 3.30 -17.71
N CYS A 420 0.30 2.51 -17.71
CA CYS A 420 1.65 3.03 -17.93
C CYS A 420 2.51 2.09 -18.77
N VAL A 421 3.20 2.66 -19.77
CA VAL A 421 4.21 1.99 -20.58
C VAL A 421 5.52 2.76 -20.48
N VAL A 422 6.60 2.06 -20.15
CA VAL A 422 7.93 2.66 -19.94
C VAL A 422 8.95 2.07 -20.92
N GLY A 423 10.09 2.73 -21.10
CA GLY A 423 11.17 2.16 -21.91
C GLY A 423 10.88 2.08 -23.42
N THR A 424 10.03 2.96 -23.96
CA THR A 424 9.67 2.98 -25.39
C THR A 424 10.79 3.49 -26.32
N LYS A 425 11.85 4.06 -25.75
CA LYS A 425 13.06 4.61 -26.39
C LYS A 425 12.85 5.84 -27.29
N GLU A 426 11.68 6.00 -27.90
CA GLU A 426 11.44 7.00 -28.95
C GLU A 426 10.02 7.62 -28.94
N ALA A 427 9.21 7.42 -27.89
CA ALA A 427 7.87 7.99 -27.81
C ALA A 427 7.84 9.51 -27.87
N THR A 428 8.75 10.22 -27.19
CA THR A 428 8.79 11.70 -27.24
C THR A 428 9.12 12.25 -28.62
N LYS A 429 9.77 11.45 -29.47
CA LYS A 429 10.16 11.83 -30.84
C LYS A 429 9.08 11.45 -31.86
N ARG A 430 8.39 10.33 -31.65
CA ARG A 430 7.42 9.78 -32.61
C ARG A 430 5.99 10.22 -32.34
N LEU A 431 5.63 10.49 -31.09
CA LEU A 431 4.30 11.01 -30.74
C LEU A 431 4.32 12.54 -30.75
N LYS A 432 3.30 13.15 -31.36
CA LYS A 432 3.14 14.60 -31.43
C LYS A 432 2.03 15.05 -30.50
N ASP A 433 2.16 16.25 -29.95
CA ASP A 433 1.10 16.88 -29.15
C ASP A 433 -0.26 16.82 -29.86
N GLU A 434 -1.32 16.62 -29.08
CA GLU A 434 -2.72 16.47 -29.52
C GLU A 434 -3.03 15.18 -30.31
N THR A 435 -2.01 14.37 -30.63
CA THR A 435 -2.25 13.09 -31.30
C THR A 435 -2.96 12.14 -30.34
N VAL A 436 -4.13 11.64 -30.71
CA VAL A 436 -4.85 10.67 -29.88
C VAL A 436 -4.16 9.31 -29.99
N VAL A 437 -3.81 8.75 -28.84
CA VAL A 437 -3.23 7.41 -28.73
C VAL A 437 -4.01 6.57 -27.72
N THR A 438 -3.95 5.26 -27.91
CA THR A 438 -4.40 4.28 -26.93
C THR A 438 -3.21 3.50 -26.41
N VAL A 439 -3.12 3.39 -25.08
CA VAL A 439 -2.02 2.76 -24.34
C VAL A 439 -2.54 1.52 -23.63
N ASP A 440 -1.93 0.38 -23.93
CA ASP A 440 -2.08 -0.88 -23.19
C ASP A 440 -0.93 -1.01 -22.21
N GLY A 441 -1.20 -0.65 -20.96
CA GLY A 441 -0.21 -0.63 -19.88
C GLY A 441 0.15 -2.02 -19.33
N GLU A 442 -0.62 -3.05 -19.67
CA GLU A 442 -0.32 -4.44 -19.30
C GLU A 442 0.66 -5.06 -20.30
N ARG A 443 0.39 -4.92 -21.60
CA ARG A 443 1.23 -5.51 -22.67
C ARG A 443 2.35 -4.61 -23.16
N GLY A 444 2.36 -3.34 -22.76
CA GLY A 444 3.38 -2.39 -23.21
C GLY A 444 3.15 -1.90 -24.65
N LEU A 445 1.90 -1.83 -25.13
CA LEU A 445 1.59 -1.54 -26.53
C LEU A 445 0.93 -0.16 -26.67
N ILE A 446 1.32 0.61 -27.69
CA ILE A 446 0.78 1.95 -27.96
C ILE A 446 0.29 2.01 -29.39
N TYR A 447 -0.96 2.46 -29.58
CA TYR A 447 -1.63 2.54 -30.89
C TYR A 447 -2.02 3.98 -31.22
N LEU A 448 -2.05 4.33 -32.50
CA LEU A 448 -2.65 5.60 -32.97
C LEU A 448 -4.17 5.48 -33.04
N GLY A 449 -4.87 6.55 -32.64
CA GLY A 449 -6.33 6.63 -32.65
C GLY A 449 -6.95 6.41 -31.27
N GLY A 450 -8.27 6.59 -31.18
CA GLY A 450 -8.98 6.58 -29.89
C GLY A 450 -10.38 5.95 -29.93
N LYS A 451 -10.67 5.13 -30.92
CA LYS A 451 -11.91 4.34 -30.98
C LYS A 451 -11.63 2.85 -30.80
N ILE A 452 -10.95 2.47 -29.72
CA ILE A 452 -11.10 1.09 -29.24
C ILE A 452 -12.46 1.06 -28.56
N LYS A 453 -13.44 0.40 -29.17
CA LYS A 453 -14.57 -0.11 -28.40
C LYS A 453 -13.95 -1.19 -27.51
N ILE A 454 -13.63 -0.83 -26.27
CA ILE A 454 -13.27 -1.81 -25.26
C ILE A 454 -14.58 -2.54 -24.96
N GLU A 455 -14.90 -3.56 -25.76
CA GLU A 455 -15.73 -4.63 -25.24
C GLU A 455 -14.88 -5.28 -24.17
N LYS A 456 -15.19 -4.99 -22.90
CA LYS A 456 -14.89 -5.93 -21.83
C LYS A 456 -15.54 -7.24 -22.30
N LYS A 457 -14.78 -8.13 -22.94
CA LYS A 457 -15.02 -9.54 -22.75
C LYS A 457 -14.71 -9.73 -21.28
N GLU A 458 -15.75 -9.60 -20.47
CA GLU A 458 -15.79 -10.31 -19.21
C GLU A 458 -15.21 -11.68 -19.54
N VAL A 459 -14.14 -12.07 -18.85
CA VAL A 459 -13.97 -13.49 -18.62
C VAL A 459 -15.33 -13.86 -18.07
N VAL A 460 -16.11 -14.57 -18.87
CA VAL A 460 -17.26 -15.26 -18.36
C VAL A 460 -16.60 -16.33 -17.48
N GLU A 461 -16.18 -15.92 -16.28
CA GLU A 461 -16.36 -16.76 -15.11
C GLU A 461 -17.79 -17.22 -15.29
N GLU A 462 -17.97 -18.51 -15.55
CA GLU A 462 -19.28 -19.10 -15.79
C GLU A 462 -20.27 -18.36 -14.91
N GLU A 463 -21.16 -17.59 -15.53
CA GLU A 463 -22.14 -16.82 -14.78
C GLU A 463 -22.82 -17.86 -13.90
N ILE A 464 -22.51 -17.85 -12.60
CA ILE A 464 -22.92 -18.94 -11.72
C ILE A 464 -24.43 -18.75 -11.56
N LYS A 465 -25.16 -19.38 -12.47
CA LYS A 465 -26.61 -19.33 -12.56
C LYS A 465 -27.15 -20.20 -11.46
N GLY A 466 -27.63 -19.56 -10.41
CA GLY A 466 -28.26 -20.22 -9.28
C GLY A 466 -28.61 -19.22 -8.21
N LYS A 467 -29.80 -19.35 -7.62
CA LYS A 467 -30.13 -18.65 -6.38
C LYS A 467 -29.68 -19.53 -5.23
N THR A 468 -28.88 -18.97 -4.32
CA THR A 468 -28.52 -19.60 -3.05
C THR A 468 -29.55 -19.24 -1.99
N ALA A 469 -29.75 -20.12 -1.01
CA ALA A 469 -30.57 -19.82 0.16
C ALA A 469 -29.87 -18.79 1.07
N THR A 470 -28.56 -18.93 1.20
CA THR A 470 -27.64 -18.01 1.87
C THR A 470 -27.35 -16.84 0.94
N LYS A 471 -27.69 -15.63 1.36
CA LYS A 471 -27.44 -14.43 0.55
C LYS A 471 -25.94 -14.08 0.57
N LEU A 472 -25.41 -13.66 -0.56
CA LEU A 472 -24.06 -13.13 -0.64
C LEU A 472 -24.13 -11.61 -0.77
N TYR A 473 -23.59 -10.94 0.21
CA TYR A 473 -23.44 -9.49 0.24
C TYR A 473 -21.99 -9.08 0.00
N ILE A 474 -21.80 -7.78 -0.20
CA ILE A 474 -20.49 -7.17 -0.39
C ILE A 474 -20.17 -6.16 0.72
N ASN A 475 -18.88 -6.05 1.06
CA ASN A 475 -18.32 -5.03 1.94
C ASN A 475 -17.89 -3.83 1.08
N LEU A 476 -18.38 -2.62 1.40
CA LEU A 476 -18.05 -1.39 0.67
C LEU A 476 -17.75 -0.21 1.62
N ALA A 477 -16.99 0.75 1.09
CA ALA A 477 -16.64 1.99 1.79
C ALA A 477 -16.52 3.19 0.84
N GLU A 478 -16.06 2.96 -0.39
CA GLU A 478 -15.84 4.00 -1.41
C GLU A 478 -17.05 4.15 -2.33
N LYS A 479 -17.48 5.39 -2.57
CA LYS A 479 -18.69 5.70 -3.34
C LYS A 479 -18.50 5.49 -4.84
N GLU A 480 -17.28 5.68 -5.32
CA GLU A 480 -16.90 5.57 -6.73
C GLU A 480 -17.12 4.14 -7.25
N LEU A 481 -16.97 3.14 -6.36
CA LEU A 481 -17.14 1.73 -6.69
C LEU A 481 -18.61 1.28 -6.68
N ALA A 482 -19.54 2.03 -6.07
CA ALA A 482 -20.90 1.56 -5.81
C ALA A 482 -21.65 1.06 -7.08
N VAL A 483 -21.50 1.78 -8.20
CA VAL A 483 -22.19 1.46 -9.47
C VAL A 483 -21.57 0.26 -10.18
N GLU A 484 -20.25 0.06 -10.07
CA GLU A 484 -19.60 -1.12 -10.66
C GLU A 484 -19.90 -2.36 -9.81
N MET A 485 -19.80 -2.23 -8.50
CA MET A 485 -20.02 -3.32 -7.55
C MET A 485 -21.47 -3.81 -7.54
N SER A 486 -22.43 -2.94 -7.86
CA SER A 486 -23.83 -3.36 -7.97
C SER A 486 -24.09 -4.27 -9.18
N LYS A 487 -23.20 -4.32 -10.18
CA LYS A 487 -23.33 -5.21 -11.34
C LYS A 487 -22.92 -6.65 -11.04
N LEU A 488 -22.16 -6.86 -9.96
CA LEU A 488 -21.75 -8.20 -9.55
C LEU A 488 -22.96 -9.03 -9.11
N ASN A 489 -22.81 -10.36 -9.15
CA ASN A 489 -23.82 -11.31 -8.66
C ASN A 489 -23.87 -11.30 -7.12
N VAL A 490 -24.35 -10.21 -6.54
CA VAL A 490 -24.51 -9.95 -5.11
C VAL A 490 -25.95 -9.59 -4.78
N ASP A 491 -26.39 -10.00 -3.60
CA ASP A 491 -27.74 -9.81 -3.07
C ASP A 491 -27.92 -8.48 -2.35
N GLY A 492 -26.86 -7.65 -2.23
CA GLY A 492 -26.87 -6.38 -1.51
C GLY A 492 -25.50 -6.04 -0.89
N VAL A 493 -25.48 -4.99 -0.07
CA VAL A 493 -24.30 -4.56 0.71
C VAL A 493 -24.51 -4.94 2.17
N GLY A 494 -23.64 -5.79 2.71
CA GLY A 494 -23.77 -6.36 4.05
C GLY A 494 -22.99 -5.57 5.10
N LEU A 495 -22.05 -4.74 4.64
CA LEU A 495 -21.32 -3.78 5.45
C LEU A 495 -20.94 -2.57 4.58
N LEU A 496 -21.67 -1.47 4.71
CA LEU A 496 -21.26 -0.15 4.25
C LEU A 496 -20.63 0.61 5.42
N ARG A 497 -19.33 0.88 5.31
CA ARG A 497 -18.54 1.58 6.33
C ARG A 497 -18.72 3.09 6.25
N ALA A 498 -19.02 3.72 7.39
CA ALA A 498 -19.21 5.17 7.49
C ALA A 498 -17.89 5.94 7.41
N GLU A 499 -16.78 5.33 7.82
CA GLU A 499 -15.54 6.00 8.19
C GLU A 499 -14.98 6.89 7.06
N PHE A 500 -14.94 6.39 5.82
CA PHE A 500 -14.46 7.16 4.67
C PHE A 500 -15.41 8.32 4.33
N MET A 501 -16.73 8.13 4.41
CA MET A 501 -17.69 9.20 4.19
C MET A 501 -17.51 10.31 5.24
N ILE A 502 -17.42 9.94 6.52
CA ILE A 502 -17.21 10.90 7.62
C ILE A 502 -15.86 11.62 7.51
N ALA A 503 -14.77 10.90 7.21
CA ALA A 503 -13.46 11.49 7.00
C ALA A 503 -13.49 12.48 5.83
N ASN A 504 -14.15 12.13 4.73
CA ASN A 504 -14.29 13.00 3.56
C ASN A 504 -15.16 14.23 3.83
N ILE A 505 -16.07 14.21 4.80
CA ILE A 505 -16.77 15.42 5.25
C ILE A 505 -15.77 16.47 5.75
N GLY A 506 -14.66 16.03 6.37
CA GLY A 506 -13.52 16.89 6.68
C GLY A 506 -13.66 17.73 7.94
N ILE A 507 -14.54 17.34 8.87
CA ILE A 507 -14.73 18.01 10.15
C ILE A 507 -15.27 17.04 11.21
N HIS A 508 -14.82 17.21 12.46
CA HIS A 508 -15.38 16.48 13.60
C HIS A 508 -16.87 16.86 13.83
N PRO A 509 -17.80 15.92 14.07
CA PRO A 509 -19.23 16.24 14.16
C PRO A 509 -19.58 17.20 15.30
N LYS A 510 -18.95 17.08 16.49
CA LYS A 510 -19.14 18.09 17.56
C LYS A 510 -18.62 19.47 17.17
N GLU A 511 -17.57 19.54 16.36
CA GLU A 511 -17.07 20.81 15.85
C GLU A 511 -18.03 21.41 14.80
N ALA A 512 -18.64 20.57 13.96
CA ALA A 512 -19.68 21.01 13.02
C ALA A 512 -20.91 21.57 13.74
N ILE A 513 -21.36 20.91 14.82
CA ILE A 513 -22.44 21.41 15.69
C ILE A 513 -22.06 22.75 16.32
N LYS A 514 -20.87 22.85 16.92
CA LYS A 514 -20.36 24.10 17.51
C LYS A 514 -20.30 25.25 16.49
N LYS A 515 -19.89 24.96 15.25
CA LYS A 515 -19.82 25.94 14.15
C LYS A 515 -21.17 26.19 13.46
N LYS A 516 -22.26 25.54 13.90
CA LYS A 516 -23.58 25.60 13.27
C LYS A 516 -23.60 25.16 11.80
N THR A 517 -22.69 24.26 11.41
CA THR A 517 -22.56 23.71 10.05
C THR A 517 -23.09 22.28 9.93
N GLN A 518 -23.83 21.79 10.92
CA GLN A 518 -24.36 20.42 10.95
C GLN A 518 -25.26 20.09 9.75
N GLY A 519 -25.96 21.06 9.16
CA GLY A 519 -26.75 20.83 7.94
C GLY A 519 -25.89 20.38 6.76
N HIS A 520 -24.69 20.96 6.60
CA HIS A 520 -23.74 20.54 5.56
C HIS A 520 -23.23 19.11 5.79
N PHE A 521 -22.99 18.75 7.05
CA PHE A 521 -22.59 17.40 7.44
C PHE A 521 -23.66 16.37 7.04
N VAL A 522 -24.91 16.64 7.40
CA VAL A 522 -26.06 15.77 7.07
C VAL A 522 -26.26 15.66 5.56
N GLU A 523 -26.21 16.79 4.83
CA GLU A 523 -26.34 16.81 3.36
C GLU A 523 -25.27 15.96 2.68
N LYS A 524 -24.00 16.13 3.06
CA LYS A 524 -22.89 15.41 2.44
C LYS A 524 -22.97 13.91 2.71
N LEU A 525 -23.25 13.51 3.95
CA LEU A 525 -23.47 12.11 4.31
C LEU A 525 -24.67 11.51 3.56
N ALA A 526 -25.79 12.24 3.49
CA ALA A 526 -26.98 11.79 2.77
C ALA A 526 -26.72 11.60 1.27
N ASN A 527 -25.97 12.51 0.63
CA ASN A 527 -25.63 12.40 -0.79
C ASN A 527 -24.73 11.20 -1.08
N ASP A 528 -23.73 10.95 -0.23
CA ASP A 528 -22.86 9.78 -0.37
C ASP A 528 -23.69 8.48 -0.16
N LEU A 529 -24.52 8.41 0.88
CA LEU A 529 -25.43 7.26 1.13
C LEU A 529 -26.44 7.05 -0.01
N GLU A 530 -27.00 8.11 -0.57
CA GLU A 530 -27.95 8.06 -1.69
C GLU A 530 -27.32 7.36 -2.90
N THR A 531 -26.03 7.58 -3.14
CA THR A 531 -25.29 6.95 -4.25
C THR A 531 -25.28 5.43 -4.13
N PHE A 532 -24.97 4.90 -2.94
CA PHE A 532 -25.01 3.45 -2.69
C PHE A 532 -26.44 2.90 -2.78
N CYS A 533 -27.40 3.57 -2.14
CA CYS A 533 -28.79 3.09 -2.11
C CYS A 533 -29.39 3.02 -3.51
N LYS A 534 -29.13 4.04 -4.35
CA LYS A 534 -29.54 4.08 -5.74
C LYS A 534 -28.89 2.97 -6.57
N ALA A 535 -27.58 2.76 -6.41
CA ALA A 535 -26.86 1.74 -7.18
C ALA A 535 -27.33 0.31 -6.90
N PHE A 536 -27.71 0.03 -5.65
CA PHE A 536 -28.13 -1.31 -5.23
C PHE A 536 -29.64 -1.52 -5.26
N TYR A 537 -30.47 -0.49 -5.45
CA TYR A 537 -31.92 -0.59 -5.36
C TYR A 537 -32.52 -1.70 -6.27
N PRO A 538 -33.40 -2.58 -5.76
CA PRO A 538 -33.99 -2.62 -4.42
C PRO A 538 -33.22 -3.48 -3.39
N ARG A 539 -32.02 -3.98 -3.71
CA ARG A 539 -31.21 -4.81 -2.80
C ARG A 539 -30.79 -4.02 -1.56
N PRO A 540 -30.75 -4.65 -0.38
CA PRO A 540 -30.42 -3.97 0.88
C PRO A 540 -29.03 -3.36 0.88
N VAL A 541 -28.90 -2.22 1.56
CA VAL A 541 -27.63 -1.58 1.90
C VAL A 541 -27.58 -1.44 3.41
N VAL A 542 -26.76 -2.26 4.07
CA VAL A 542 -26.58 -2.24 5.53
C VAL A 542 -25.50 -1.23 5.88
N TYR A 543 -25.92 -0.02 6.27
CA TYR A 543 -25.03 1.02 6.75
C TYR A 543 -24.66 0.77 8.22
N ARG A 544 -23.38 0.62 8.50
CA ARG A 544 -22.86 0.61 9.86
C ARG A 544 -22.65 2.05 10.30
N ALA A 545 -23.31 2.46 11.37
CA ALA A 545 -23.07 3.77 11.98
C ALA A 545 -21.59 3.92 12.37
N THR A 546 -21.14 5.16 12.53
CA THR A 546 -19.71 5.44 12.71
C THR A 546 -19.11 4.68 13.90
N ASP A 547 -18.07 3.90 13.65
CA ASP A 547 -17.36 3.13 14.67
C ASP A 547 -15.95 3.67 14.94
N PHE A 548 -15.72 4.96 14.66
CA PHE A 548 -14.44 5.59 14.94
C PHE A 548 -14.06 5.52 16.42
N LYS A 549 -12.82 5.15 16.65
CA LYS A 549 -12.10 5.25 17.92
C LYS A 549 -11.78 6.73 18.22
N THR A 550 -11.48 7.05 19.48
CA THR A 550 -11.15 8.42 19.91
C THR A 550 -9.95 9.01 19.18
N ASN A 551 -8.93 8.21 18.89
CA ASN A 551 -7.76 8.63 18.13
C ASN A 551 -8.10 8.98 16.66
N GLU A 552 -9.01 8.25 16.03
CA GLU A 552 -9.48 8.51 14.66
C GLU A 552 -10.31 9.80 14.61
N TYR A 553 -11.29 9.96 15.51
CA TYR A 553 -12.05 11.21 15.62
C TYR A 553 -11.16 12.41 15.98
N ARG A 554 -10.15 12.23 16.85
CA ARG A 554 -9.17 13.28 17.17
C ARG A 554 -8.46 13.80 15.93
N SER A 555 -8.20 12.92 14.98
CA SER A 555 -7.41 13.20 13.77
C SER A 555 -8.21 13.97 12.72
N LEU A 556 -9.54 14.06 12.86
CA LEU A 556 -10.36 14.94 12.04
C LEU A 556 -10.12 16.42 12.38
N PRO A 557 -10.27 17.35 11.42
CA PRO A 557 -10.20 18.77 11.71
C PRO A 557 -11.16 19.19 12.83
N GLY A 558 -10.59 19.78 13.90
CA GLY A 558 -11.31 20.18 15.12
C GLY A 558 -11.53 19.05 16.15
N GLY A 559 -11.16 17.81 15.85
CA GLY A 559 -11.38 16.65 16.72
C GLY A 559 -10.58 16.69 18.03
N ALA A 560 -9.37 17.25 18.02
CA ALA A 560 -8.54 17.39 19.22
C ALA A 560 -9.19 18.20 20.36
N ASN A 561 -10.19 19.04 20.06
CA ASN A 561 -10.93 19.80 21.07
C ASN A 561 -11.92 18.93 21.86
N TRP A 562 -12.29 17.77 21.34
CA TRP A 562 -13.40 16.95 21.84
C TRP A 562 -12.98 15.57 22.30
N GLU A 563 -11.87 15.06 21.77
CA GLU A 563 -11.49 13.65 21.91
C GLU A 563 -10.30 13.47 22.86
N PRO A 564 -10.46 12.78 24.02
CA PRO A 564 -9.42 12.56 25.02
C PRO A 564 -8.47 11.40 24.66
N ILE A 565 -7.19 11.49 25.03
CA ILE A 565 -6.21 10.42 24.71
C ILE A 565 -6.54 9.18 25.54
N GLU A 566 -6.84 8.08 24.88
CA GLU A 566 -7.12 6.81 25.53
C GLU A 566 -5.90 5.87 25.42
N PRO A 567 -5.54 5.15 26.50
CA PRO A 567 -4.49 4.14 26.45
C PRO A 567 -4.80 2.99 25.48
N ASN A 568 -6.07 2.59 25.38
CA ASN A 568 -6.53 1.49 24.53
C ASN A 568 -7.75 1.91 23.69
N PRO A 569 -7.57 2.65 22.58
CA PRO A 569 -8.67 3.15 21.78
C PRO A 569 -9.59 2.05 21.21
N MET A 570 -9.08 0.82 21.04
CA MET A 570 -9.89 -0.33 20.62
C MET A 570 -11.07 -0.61 21.56
N LEU A 571 -10.85 -0.49 22.87
CA LEU A 571 -11.84 -0.79 23.92
C LEU A 571 -12.57 0.47 24.43
N GLY A 572 -12.15 1.64 23.97
CA GLY A 572 -12.49 2.94 24.53
C GLY A 572 -13.82 3.53 24.05
N PHE A 573 -13.89 4.85 24.02
CA PHE A 573 -15.10 5.63 23.77
C PHE A 573 -15.54 5.59 22.28
N ARG A 574 -16.27 4.53 21.89
CA ARG A 574 -16.77 4.25 20.53
C ARG A 574 -18.10 3.49 20.51
N GLY A 575 -18.67 3.35 19.31
CA GLY A 575 -19.90 2.60 19.01
C GLY A 575 -21.13 3.10 19.77
N ALA A 576 -22.04 2.18 20.12
CA ALA A 576 -23.31 2.49 20.77
C ALA A 576 -23.19 3.42 22.00
N PHE A 577 -22.17 3.22 22.83
CA PHE A 577 -21.96 4.02 24.04
C PHE A 577 -21.72 5.49 23.69
N ARG A 578 -20.97 5.76 22.61
CA ARG A 578 -20.76 7.12 22.12
C ARG A 578 -22.05 7.74 21.62
N TYR A 579 -22.94 6.97 20.99
CA TYR A 579 -24.22 7.47 20.51
C TYR A 579 -25.14 7.91 21.66
N ILE A 580 -25.12 7.17 22.77
CA ILE A 580 -25.88 7.51 23.98
C ILE A 580 -25.25 8.71 24.68
N ALA A 581 -23.92 8.75 24.79
CA ALA A 581 -23.21 9.83 25.46
C ALA A 581 -23.21 11.14 24.66
N SER A 582 -23.45 11.10 23.35
CA SER A 582 -23.56 12.28 22.49
C SER A 582 -24.67 12.09 21.45
N PRO A 583 -25.95 12.13 21.88
CA PRO A 583 -27.10 11.88 21.00
C PRO A 583 -27.21 12.92 19.87
N ASP A 584 -26.81 14.15 20.13
CA ASP A 584 -26.74 15.25 19.17
C ASP A 584 -25.85 14.92 17.96
N VAL A 585 -24.72 14.25 18.19
CA VAL A 585 -23.83 13.76 17.13
C VAL A 585 -24.48 12.62 16.35
N PHE A 586 -25.03 11.62 17.04
CA PHE A 586 -25.63 10.46 16.38
C PHE A 586 -26.88 10.84 15.56
N ASN A 587 -27.65 11.83 16.03
CA ASN A 587 -28.80 12.36 15.31
C ASN A 587 -28.43 12.91 13.92
N LEU A 588 -27.19 13.36 13.69
CA LEU A 588 -26.74 13.78 12.36
C LEU A 588 -26.78 12.62 11.37
N GLU A 589 -26.30 11.44 11.79
CA GLU A 589 -26.35 10.22 10.98
C GLU A 589 -27.79 9.74 10.78
N LEU A 590 -28.60 9.73 11.85
CA LEU A 590 -30.02 9.32 11.76
C LEU A 590 -30.82 10.22 10.81
N THR A 591 -30.59 11.54 10.86
CA THR A 591 -31.22 12.51 9.94
C THR A 591 -30.81 12.23 8.49
N ALA A 592 -29.53 11.95 8.23
CA ALA A 592 -29.06 11.61 6.89
C ALA A 592 -29.71 10.31 6.38
N ILE A 593 -29.79 9.27 7.23
CA ILE A 593 -30.44 8.00 6.90
C ILE A 593 -31.91 8.22 6.56
N LYS A 594 -32.65 8.98 7.38
CA LYS A 594 -34.06 9.29 7.15
C LYS A 594 -34.27 9.99 5.82
N LYS A 595 -33.46 11.01 5.54
CA LYS A 595 -33.50 11.76 4.28
C LYS A 595 -33.30 10.86 3.05
N VAL A 596 -32.34 9.92 3.11
CA VAL A 596 -32.11 8.96 2.01
C VAL A 596 -33.27 7.97 1.91
N ARG A 597 -33.80 7.50 3.05
CA ARG A 597 -34.91 6.56 3.12
C ARG A 597 -36.22 7.11 2.60
N ASP A 598 -36.42 8.42 2.59
CA ASP A 598 -37.60 9.02 1.94
C ASP A 598 -37.65 8.66 0.46
N LYS A 599 -36.49 8.56 -0.20
CA LYS A 599 -36.34 8.17 -1.61
C LYS A 599 -36.10 6.66 -1.80
N TYR A 600 -35.20 6.06 -1.01
CA TYR A 600 -34.72 4.70 -1.20
C TYR A 600 -34.92 3.82 0.04
N LYS A 601 -35.88 2.90 -0.03
CA LYS A 601 -36.32 2.08 1.13
C LYS A 601 -35.35 0.95 1.53
N ASN A 602 -34.27 0.74 0.78
CA ASN A 602 -33.30 -0.34 0.98
C ASN A 602 -32.15 -0.02 1.95
N LEU A 603 -32.07 1.19 2.52
CA LEU A 603 -31.04 1.55 3.50
C LEU A 603 -31.40 1.06 4.92
N TRP A 604 -30.58 0.18 5.48
CA TRP A 604 -30.72 -0.35 6.84
C TRP A 604 -29.63 0.21 7.77
N LEU A 605 -29.89 0.21 9.08
CA LEU A 605 -28.93 0.69 10.08
C LEU A 605 -28.39 -0.48 10.90
N MET A 606 -27.07 -0.56 11.01
CA MET A 606 -26.36 -1.47 11.90
C MET A 606 -25.60 -0.70 12.97
N VAL A 607 -25.80 -1.10 14.23
CA VAL A 607 -25.16 -0.48 15.41
C VAL A 607 -23.92 -1.28 15.80
N PRO A 608 -22.71 -0.68 15.78
CA PRO A 608 -21.47 -1.32 16.22
C PRO A 608 -21.22 -1.16 17.73
N PHE A 609 -20.32 -2.00 18.23
CA PHE A 609 -19.67 -2.00 19.54
C PHE A 609 -20.63 -1.86 20.73
N VAL A 610 -21.72 -2.63 20.68
CA VAL A 610 -22.79 -2.63 21.69
C VAL A 610 -22.41 -3.51 22.87
N ARG A 611 -22.26 -2.95 24.08
CA ARG A 611 -21.75 -3.67 25.26
C ARG A 611 -22.83 -4.38 26.07
N SER A 612 -24.07 -3.88 26.05
CA SER A 612 -25.19 -4.51 26.77
C SER A 612 -26.55 -4.34 26.08
N PRO A 613 -27.54 -5.19 26.39
CA PRO A 613 -28.91 -5.03 25.88
C PRO A 613 -29.54 -3.69 26.26
N GLU A 614 -29.19 -3.13 27.43
CA GLU A 614 -29.66 -1.82 27.88
C GLU A 614 -29.09 -0.71 27.00
N GLU A 615 -27.81 -0.79 26.64
CA GLU A 615 -27.16 0.13 25.71
C GLU A 615 -27.88 0.09 24.34
N LEU A 616 -28.14 -1.12 23.82
CA LEU A 616 -28.89 -1.27 22.58
C LEU A 616 -30.31 -0.69 22.67
N SER A 617 -30.99 -0.90 23.80
CA SER A 617 -32.34 -0.36 24.03
C SER A 617 -32.34 1.17 24.00
N GLN A 618 -31.32 1.80 24.58
CA GLN A 618 -31.18 3.26 24.55
C GLN A 618 -30.92 3.76 23.12
N VAL A 619 -30.01 3.13 22.36
CA VAL A 619 -29.79 3.47 20.95
C VAL A 619 -31.08 3.28 20.13
N ARG A 620 -31.82 2.19 20.36
CA ARG A 620 -33.11 1.94 19.69
C ARG A 620 -34.12 3.07 19.97
N ARG A 621 -34.16 3.64 21.18
CA ARG A 621 -35.03 4.78 21.49
C ARG A 621 -34.63 6.03 20.70
N LEU A 622 -33.33 6.30 20.52
CA LEU A 622 -32.86 7.41 19.68
C LEU A 622 -33.31 7.22 18.22
N VAL A 623 -33.14 6.01 17.67
CA VAL A 623 -33.60 5.65 16.32
C VAL A 623 -35.12 5.78 16.19
N ALA A 624 -35.87 5.40 17.22
CA ALA A 624 -37.32 5.54 17.26
C ALA A 624 -37.77 7.01 17.33
N ALA A 625 -37.08 7.85 18.09
CA ALA A 625 -37.35 9.28 18.19
C ALA A 625 -37.19 10.00 16.84
N GLU A 626 -36.25 9.54 15.99
CA GLU A 626 -36.10 10.06 14.63
C GLU A 626 -37.20 9.53 13.66
N GLY A 627 -38.01 8.57 14.09
CA GLY A 627 -39.15 8.04 13.33
C GLY A 627 -38.79 6.97 12.30
N LEU A 628 -37.58 6.42 12.32
CA LEU A 628 -37.13 5.43 11.34
C LEU A 628 -37.94 4.12 11.36
N PHE A 629 -38.46 3.73 12.53
CA PHE A 629 -39.32 2.54 12.68
C PHE A 629 -40.75 2.70 12.13
N ALA A 630 -41.17 3.91 11.72
CA ALA A 630 -42.47 4.11 11.09
C ALA A 630 -42.59 3.38 9.74
N SER A 631 -41.45 3.08 9.10
CA SER A 631 -41.39 2.34 7.86
C SER A 631 -41.11 0.85 8.11
N THR A 632 -42.03 -0.03 7.69
CA THR A 632 -41.89 -1.49 7.84
C THR A 632 -40.71 -2.10 7.07
N THR A 633 -40.16 -1.37 6.10
CA THR A 633 -38.98 -1.78 5.32
C THR A 633 -37.66 -1.40 5.98
N PHE A 634 -37.68 -0.56 7.03
CA PHE A 634 -36.48 -0.26 7.79
C PHE A 634 -36.09 -1.48 8.62
N LYS A 635 -34.80 -1.79 8.63
CA LYS A 635 -34.24 -2.86 9.45
C LYS A 635 -33.18 -2.30 10.38
N PHE A 636 -33.25 -2.76 11.63
CA PHE A 636 -32.35 -2.36 12.70
C PHE A 636 -31.49 -3.54 13.11
N TRP A 637 -30.21 -3.46 12.76
CA TRP A 637 -29.23 -4.52 12.94
C TRP A 637 -28.24 -4.17 14.05
N MET A 638 -27.59 -5.19 14.59
CA MET A 638 -26.51 -5.06 15.55
C MET A 638 -25.27 -5.81 15.08
N MET A 639 -24.10 -5.24 15.32
CA MET A 639 -22.85 -5.96 15.12
C MET A 639 -22.55 -6.88 16.31
N VAL A 640 -22.27 -8.15 16.06
CA VAL A 640 -21.86 -9.13 17.08
C VAL A 640 -20.36 -9.25 17.02
N GLU A 641 -19.68 -8.46 17.84
CA GLU A 641 -18.22 -8.30 17.75
C GLU A 641 -17.50 -8.27 19.10
N ILE A 642 -18.24 -8.48 20.19
CA ILE A 642 -17.68 -8.63 21.53
C ILE A 642 -18.21 -9.92 22.19
N PRO A 643 -17.48 -10.52 23.16
CA PRO A 643 -17.89 -11.77 23.80
C PRO A 643 -19.27 -11.71 24.45
N THR A 644 -19.63 -10.58 25.07
CA THR A 644 -20.96 -10.37 25.68
C THR A 644 -22.10 -10.56 24.67
N ASN A 645 -21.91 -10.14 23.41
CA ASN A 645 -22.93 -10.25 22.36
C ASN A 645 -23.19 -11.71 22.01
N VAL A 646 -22.15 -12.55 22.04
CA VAL A 646 -22.26 -13.99 21.81
C VAL A 646 -22.95 -14.68 22.98
N ILE A 647 -22.56 -14.35 24.21
CA ILE A 647 -23.08 -14.98 25.43
C ILE A 647 -24.57 -14.64 25.60
N LEU A 648 -24.92 -13.35 25.48
CA LEU A 648 -26.25 -12.80 25.75
C LEU A 648 -27.08 -12.53 24.49
N ILE A 649 -26.77 -13.18 23.36
CA ILE A 649 -27.42 -12.91 22.06
C ILE A 649 -28.96 -12.93 22.12
N GLU A 650 -29.56 -13.82 22.91
CA GLU A 650 -31.01 -13.90 23.09
C GLU A 650 -31.59 -12.64 23.79
N GLU A 651 -30.86 -12.03 24.73
CA GLU A 651 -31.28 -10.79 25.37
C GLU A 651 -31.19 -9.59 24.42
N PHE A 652 -30.14 -9.53 23.58
CA PHE A 652 -30.05 -8.54 22.52
C PHE A 652 -31.18 -8.68 21.48
N ILE A 653 -31.56 -9.92 21.15
CA ILE A 653 -32.70 -10.20 20.27
C ILE A 653 -34.02 -9.63 20.84
N LYS A 654 -34.26 -9.76 22.15
CA LYS A 654 -35.47 -9.23 22.81
C LYS A 654 -35.60 -7.70 22.71
N VAL A 655 -34.50 -6.98 22.50
CA VAL A 655 -34.54 -5.51 22.25
C VAL A 655 -35.23 -5.19 20.92
N GLY A 656 -35.36 -6.17 20.01
CA GLY A 656 -36.12 -6.05 18.78
C GLY A 656 -35.26 -5.80 17.53
N ILE A 657 -34.06 -6.37 17.48
CA ILE A 657 -33.22 -6.33 16.25
C ILE A 657 -33.81 -7.24 15.17
N ASP A 658 -33.74 -6.77 13.91
CA ASP A 658 -34.13 -7.57 12.74
C ASP A 658 -33.02 -8.53 12.30
N GLY A 659 -31.77 -8.21 12.63
CA GLY A 659 -30.63 -8.97 12.19
C GLY A 659 -29.34 -8.64 12.95
N VAL A 660 -28.35 -9.50 12.76
CA VAL A 660 -26.99 -9.29 13.25
C VAL A 660 -25.97 -9.45 12.13
N SER A 661 -24.85 -8.74 12.23
CA SER A 661 -23.65 -9.05 11.47
C SER A 661 -22.49 -9.34 12.40
N ILE A 662 -21.86 -10.50 12.25
CA ILE A 662 -20.73 -10.89 13.08
C ILE A 662 -19.49 -10.16 12.53
N GLY A 663 -18.86 -9.34 13.38
CA GLY A 663 -17.57 -8.72 13.09
C GLY A 663 -16.45 -9.65 13.49
N SER A 664 -15.97 -10.50 12.56
CA SER A 664 -15.02 -11.58 12.89
C SER A 664 -13.71 -11.07 13.47
N ASN A 665 -13.24 -9.91 13.01
CA ASN A 665 -11.98 -9.30 13.45
C ASN A 665 -12.01 -8.94 14.95
N ASP A 666 -12.91 -8.04 15.35
CA ASP A 666 -13.04 -7.59 16.74
C ASP A 666 -13.47 -8.73 17.66
N LEU A 667 -14.37 -9.60 17.19
CA LEU A 667 -14.79 -10.76 17.97
C LEU A 667 -13.62 -11.70 18.25
N THR A 668 -12.79 -11.98 17.25
CA THR A 668 -11.61 -12.84 17.42
C THR A 668 -10.65 -12.19 18.40
N MET A 669 -10.27 -10.93 18.17
CA MET A 669 -9.35 -10.19 19.05
C MET A 669 -9.78 -10.22 20.52
N LEU A 670 -11.07 -10.02 20.80
CA LEU A 670 -11.59 -9.99 22.17
C LEU A 670 -11.79 -11.38 22.79
N LEU A 671 -12.11 -12.40 21.99
CA LEU A 671 -12.20 -13.77 22.49
C LEU A 671 -10.83 -14.37 22.81
N THR A 672 -9.80 -14.01 22.03
CA THR A 672 -8.43 -14.52 22.19
C THR A 672 -7.54 -13.61 23.02
N GLY A 673 -7.98 -12.39 23.34
CA GLY A 673 -7.16 -11.41 24.06
C GLY A 673 -5.96 -10.93 23.25
N THR A 674 -6.12 -10.80 21.94
CA THR A 674 -5.05 -10.42 20.99
C THR A 674 -5.36 -9.09 20.33
N ASP A 675 -4.34 -8.28 20.09
CA ASP A 675 -4.42 -7.14 19.17
C ASP A 675 -3.66 -7.50 17.90
N ARG A 676 -4.37 -7.58 16.76
CA ARG A 676 -3.75 -7.96 15.48
C ARG A 676 -2.78 -6.89 14.96
N ASP A 677 -2.92 -5.65 15.42
CA ASP A 677 -2.03 -4.54 15.06
C ASP A 677 -0.77 -4.55 15.96
N ASN A 678 -0.73 -5.40 16.99
CA ASN A 678 0.42 -5.63 17.85
C ASN A 678 1.20 -6.87 17.40
N ALA A 679 2.37 -6.66 16.80
CA ALA A 679 3.20 -7.70 16.21
C ALA A 679 3.57 -8.85 17.17
N GLU A 680 3.68 -8.59 18.48
CA GLU A 680 4.06 -9.60 19.48
C GLU A 680 2.97 -10.66 19.70
N VAL A 681 1.69 -10.28 19.55
CA VAL A 681 0.54 -11.16 19.81
C VAL A 681 -0.29 -11.46 18.57
N ALA A 682 0.01 -10.82 17.44
CA ALA A 682 -0.69 -11.02 16.17
C ALA A 682 -0.64 -12.47 15.68
N SER A 683 0.43 -13.23 16.00
CA SER A 683 0.53 -14.66 15.67
C SER A 683 -0.52 -15.54 16.36
N ALA A 684 -1.07 -15.09 17.50
CA ALA A 684 -2.15 -15.76 18.21
C ALA A 684 -3.55 -15.40 17.65
N PHE A 685 -3.65 -14.41 16.76
CA PHE A 685 -4.89 -14.05 16.08
C PHE A 685 -5.28 -15.16 15.10
N ASN A 686 -6.40 -15.83 15.36
CA ASN A 686 -6.88 -16.92 14.52
C ASN A 686 -8.41 -16.96 14.49
N GLU A 687 -8.98 -16.48 13.38
CA GLU A 687 -10.42 -16.42 13.12
C GLU A 687 -11.06 -17.82 12.94
N ARG A 688 -10.24 -18.86 12.83
CA ARG A 688 -10.68 -20.27 12.76
C ARG A 688 -10.46 -21.02 14.08
N SER A 689 -10.10 -20.32 15.16
CA SER A 689 -9.92 -20.95 16.47
C SER A 689 -11.20 -21.63 16.97
N PRO A 690 -11.11 -22.63 17.86
CA PRO A 690 -12.28 -23.32 18.41
C PRO A 690 -13.28 -22.37 19.10
N VAL A 691 -12.79 -21.36 19.81
CA VAL A 691 -13.64 -20.37 20.51
C VAL A 691 -14.41 -19.47 19.54
N VAL A 692 -13.78 -19.07 18.43
CA VAL A 692 -14.47 -18.30 17.37
C VAL A 692 -15.51 -19.18 16.69
N ASN A 693 -15.16 -20.41 16.29
CA ASN A 693 -16.12 -21.35 15.69
C ASN A 693 -17.33 -21.65 16.59
N TRP A 694 -17.09 -21.83 17.90
CA TRP A 694 -18.17 -21.99 18.88
C TRP A 694 -19.08 -20.75 18.92
N SER A 695 -18.49 -19.56 18.92
CA SER A 695 -19.20 -18.28 18.95
C SER A 695 -20.07 -18.09 17.71
N LEU A 696 -19.50 -18.31 16.52
CA LEU A 696 -20.21 -18.25 15.23
C LEU A 696 -21.42 -19.19 15.25
N ARG A 697 -21.20 -20.47 15.59
CA ARG A 697 -22.26 -21.48 15.65
C ARG A 697 -23.37 -21.07 16.62
N ARG A 698 -23.01 -20.60 17.82
CA ARG A 698 -23.97 -20.18 18.85
C ARG A 698 -24.85 -19.04 18.35
N VAL A 699 -24.24 -17.96 17.84
CA VAL A 699 -24.96 -16.77 17.38
C VAL A 699 -25.93 -17.16 16.26
N ILE A 700 -25.45 -17.85 15.23
CA ILE A 700 -26.26 -18.27 14.08
C ILE A 700 -27.46 -19.11 14.52
N LYS A 701 -27.23 -20.15 15.34
CA LYS A 701 -28.32 -21.04 15.80
C LYS A 701 -29.35 -20.30 16.67
N LYS A 702 -28.92 -19.36 17.52
CA LYS A 702 -29.83 -18.58 18.36
C LYS A 702 -30.64 -17.55 17.57
N CYS A 703 -30.03 -16.89 16.58
CA CYS A 703 -30.73 -16.01 15.64
C CYS A 703 -31.79 -16.78 14.85
N ASN A 704 -31.42 -17.93 14.28
CA ASN A 704 -32.35 -18.78 13.53
C ASN A 704 -33.55 -19.24 14.36
N LYS A 705 -33.33 -19.64 15.63
CA LYS A 705 -34.41 -20.02 16.56
C LYS A 705 -35.45 -18.91 16.75
N HIS A 706 -35.06 -17.65 16.65
CA HIS A 706 -35.93 -16.49 16.86
C HIS A 706 -36.34 -15.78 15.56
N GLY A 707 -36.03 -16.35 14.39
CA GLY A 707 -36.34 -15.72 13.11
C GLY A 707 -35.57 -14.43 12.83
N VAL A 708 -34.45 -14.19 13.52
CA VAL A 708 -33.57 -13.04 13.32
C VAL A 708 -32.50 -13.40 12.29
N THR A 709 -32.22 -12.52 11.33
CA THR A 709 -31.23 -12.82 10.29
C THR A 709 -29.81 -12.75 10.86
N SER A 710 -28.93 -13.66 10.45
CA SER A 710 -27.52 -13.63 10.84
C SER A 710 -26.62 -13.47 9.61
N SER A 711 -25.68 -12.54 9.69
CA SER A 711 -24.64 -12.29 8.70
C SER A 711 -23.25 -12.37 9.32
N ILE A 712 -22.23 -12.50 8.50
CA ILE A 712 -20.82 -12.28 8.88
C ILE A 712 -20.20 -11.27 7.93
N CYS A 713 -19.32 -10.42 8.45
CA CYS A 713 -18.52 -9.48 7.67
C CYS A 713 -17.06 -9.49 8.17
N GLY A 714 -16.15 -9.02 7.31
CA GLY A 714 -14.72 -9.11 7.56
C GLY A 714 -13.98 -9.79 6.40
N GLN A 715 -12.68 -10.00 6.58
CA GLN A 715 -11.84 -10.65 5.56
C GLN A 715 -11.96 -12.17 5.61
N ALA A 716 -12.16 -12.76 6.79
CA ALA A 716 -12.31 -14.21 6.98
C ALA A 716 -13.21 -14.93 5.95
N PRO A 717 -14.46 -14.52 5.69
CA PRO A 717 -15.30 -15.22 4.70
C PRO A 717 -14.83 -15.04 3.25
N SER A 718 -13.95 -14.05 2.98
CA SER A 718 -13.32 -13.85 1.67
C SER A 718 -12.05 -14.71 1.51
N GLU A 719 -11.43 -15.14 2.61
CA GLU A 719 -10.14 -15.85 2.63
C GLU A 719 -10.28 -17.35 2.87
N TYR A 720 -11.25 -17.77 3.69
CA TYR A 720 -11.35 -19.14 4.20
C TYR A 720 -12.61 -19.85 3.68
N GLU A 721 -12.49 -20.61 2.60
CA GLU A 721 -13.60 -21.41 2.05
C GLU A 721 -14.15 -22.41 3.08
N ASP A 722 -13.28 -23.03 3.89
CA ASP A 722 -13.68 -23.98 4.92
C ASP A 722 -14.59 -23.35 5.99
N LEU A 723 -14.38 -22.06 6.27
CA LEU A 723 -15.24 -21.27 7.14
C LEU A 723 -16.59 -21.01 6.49
N VAL A 724 -16.62 -20.59 5.21
CA VAL A 724 -17.86 -20.38 4.45
C VAL A 724 -18.74 -21.65 4.47
N LYS A 725 -18.15 -22.82 4.21
CA LYS A 725 -18.87 -24.11 4.27
C LYS A 725 -19.44 -24.38 5.67
N LYS A 726 -18.71 -24.07 6.74
CA LYS A 726 -19.21 -24.21 8.13
C LYS A 726 -20.37 -23.24 8.41
N LEU A 727 -20.27 -22.00 7.98
CA LEU A 727 -21.30 -20.97 8.19
C LEU A 727 -22.63 -21.37 7.53
N VAL A 728 -22.57 -21.87 6.28
CA VAL A 728 -23.73 -22.42 5.57
C VAL A 728 -24.32 -23.61 6.34
N LYS A 729 -23.50 -24.55 6.81
CA LYS A 729 -23.94 -25.70 7.64
C LYS A 729 -24.57 -25.27 8.98
N TYR A 730 -24.12 -24.16 9.55
CA TYR A 730 -24.74 -23.60 10.75
C TYR A 730 -26.10 -22.95 10.45
N GLY A 731 -26.36 -22.61 9.19
CA GLY A 731 -27.59 -21.98 8.71
C GLY A 731 -27.51 -20.46 8.73
N ILE A 732 -26.35 -19.88 8.42
CA ILE A 732 -26.22 -18.42 8.32
C ILE A 732 -27.16 -17.87 7.24
N THR A 733 -27.74 -16.68 7.46
CA THR A 733 -28.68 -16.07 6.50
C THR A 733 -27.95 -15.37 5.35
N SER A 734 -26.80 -14.75 5.64
CA SER A 734 -26.00 -14.06 4.64
C SER A 734 -24.51 -14.05 4.96
N ILE A 735 -23.67 -13.86 3.94
CA ILE A 735 -22.22 -13.71 4.09
C ILE A 735 -21.80 -12.47 3.31
N SER A 736 -21.01 -11.58 3.92
CA SER A 736 -20.54 -10.34 3.29
C SER A 736 -19.04 -10.40 3.03
N VAL A 737 -18.64 -10.32 1.76
CA VAL A 737 -17.25 -10.49 1.30
C VAL A 737 -16.71 -9.26 0.60
N ASN A 738 -15.40 -9.22 0.37
CA ASN A 738 -14.79 -8.20 -0.46
C ASN A 738 -15.14 -8.42 -1.95
N PRO A 739 -15.15 -7.35 -2.77
CA PRO A 739 -15.52 -7.42 -4.19
C PRO A 739 -14.88 -8.55 -5.01
N ASP A 740 -13.60 -8.83 -4.77
CA ASP A 740 -12.80 -9.82 -5.47
C ASP A 740 -13.16 -11.26 -5.12
N ALA A 741 -13.81 -11.49 -3.97
CA ALA A 741 -14.15 -12.83 -3.52
C ALA A 741 -15.60 -13.24 -3.87
N VAL A 742 -16.37 -12.38 -4.55
CA VAL A 742 -17.81 -12.59 -4.78
C VAL A 742 -18.08 -13.90 -5.52
N ASN A 743 -17.44 -14.13 -6.67
CA ASN A 743 -17.77 -15.29 -7.51
C ASN A 743 -17.29 -16.60 -6.88
N THR A 744 -16.06 -16.63 -6.35
CA THR A 744 -15.53 -17.77 -5.59
C THR A 744 -16.41 -18.11 -4.39
N THR A 745 -16.81 -17.12 -3.58
CA THR A 745 -17.66 -17.36 -2.41
C THR A 745 -19.05 -17.84 -2.81
N ARG A 746 -19.64 -17.30 -3.88
CA ARG A 746 -20.94 -17.77 -4.41
C ARG A 746 -20.89 -19.26 -4.75
N LYS A 747 -19.83 -19.70 -5.43
CA LYS A 747 -19.60 -21.11 -5.75
C LYS A 747 -19.53 -21.97 -4.49
N VAL A 748 -18.72 -21.56 -3.52
CA VAL A 748 -18.55 -22.30 -2.25
C VAL A 748 -19.86 -22.39 -1.48
N ILE A 749 -20.68 -21.34 -1.49
CA ILE A 749 -22.02 -21.36 -0.89
C ILE A 749 -22.90 -22.40 -1.58
N MET A 750 -22.96 -22.40 -2.92
CA MET A 750 -23.76 -23.38 -3.68
C MET A 750 -23.35 -24.82 -3.40
N GLU A 751 -22.05 -25.09 -3.38
CA GLU A 751 -21.51 -26.41 -3.03
C GLU A 751 -21.91 -26.81 -1.60
N ALA A 752 -21.75 -25.89 -0.64
CA ALA A 752 -22.08 -26.16 0.76
C ALA A 752 -23.58 -26.39 0.96
N GLU A 753 -24.45 -25.65 0.27
CA GLU A 753 -25.89 -25.85 0.31
C GLU A 753 -26.29 -27.19 -0.28
N LYS A 754 -25.69 -27.58 -1.41
CA LYS A 754 -25.91 -28.91 -2.00
C LYS A 754 -25.50 -30.02 -1.04
N GLU A 755 -24.33 -29.91 -0.40
CA GLU A 755 -23.90 -30.87 0.63
C GLU A 755 -24.85 -30.97 1.84
N VAL A 756 -25.54 -29.88 2.20
CA VAL A 756 -26.53 -29.87 3.29
C VAL A 756 -27.82 -30.56 2.84
N VAL A 757 -28.28 -30.28 1.62
CA VAL A 757 -29.49 -30.88 1.04
C VAL A 757 -29.30 -32.38 0.81
N ASP A 758 -28.16 -32.81 0.28
CA ASP A 758 -27.86 -34.24 0.01
C ASP A 758 -27.79 -35.10 1.30
N LYS A 759 -27.73 -34.46 2.48
CA LYS A 759 -27.68 -35.13 3.80
C LYS A 759 -29.00 -35.09 4.57
N LEU A 760 -29.99 -34.34 4.08
CA LEU A 760 -31.36 -34.30 4.61
C LEU A 760 -32.21 -35.38 3.92
#